data_AF-A0A8C9HEX9-F1
#
_entry.id   AF-A0A8C9HEX9-F1
#
_cell.length_a   1.000
_cell.length_b   1.000
_cell.length_c   1.000
_cell.angle_alpha   90.00
_cell.angle_beta   90.00
_cell.angle_gamma   90.00
#
_symmetry.space_group_name_H-M   'P 1'
#
loop_
_entity.id
_entity.type
_entity.pdbx_description
1 polymer ?
#
loop_
_entity_poly.entity_id
_entity_poly.type
_entity_poly.pdbx_seq_one_letter_code
_entity_poly.pdbx_strand_id
1 'polypeptide(L)'
;MKGGAHDYYLNDSKKLLNKKDRALHKTKEFSIIKEMAKKWKMLNKKKYAHKKKYASGNTAIVEKKEEMPCEHLRKIVKEHGDMMYLGALKYIPHAVFKLLENIPMPWEQIKNTKVIYHITGAITFVNETFVVIDPLYIAQWGTMWIMMRREKRDRKHFKRMRFPPFDDEEPPLDYADNVLDIEPLECIRMKLDKEEDKKQMGVLYRLGNQLMSDFQDDNYFYLFNLKSFYTAKALNMAIPGGPKFEPLYRDVYEDDEDWNEFNDINKIIIRQQIRTEYKIAFPYLYNNRPRKIAVSKYHSPMCVYIKLEDIDLPPFYFDLIINPIPSYRDRSPDSDKDRYDKLVIKHVERGILPLLYNHPLYTERTINGIQLYHAPYPFNKKCGYTRRGLDIPLVQSWFKEHISAKYPVKVRVSYQKLLKCWVLNHLHSKKPKSMKKKYLFRIFKSTKFFQCTEMDWVEIGLQVCRQGYNMLNLLIHRKNLNYLHLDYNFNLKPVKTLTTKERKKSRFGNAFHLCREILRLTKSIVDSHVQYRLGNIDAYQLADGIQYIFSHVGQLTGMYRYKYRLMRQVRMCKDIKHLIYYRFNTGSVGKGPGCGMWAPLWRVWIFFLRGVIPLLERWLSNLLARQFEGRVSKGIAKTVTKQRVESHFDLELRAAVMHDIIDMIPTGLKNNKRKARLILQHLSEAWRCWKANIPWKVVGLPLPVENIILRYIKLKADWLWLKAEQERQHEYLKDGPYVTGEEAVALYTTAIHWFESRKFTHIPFPPLNYKHDTKLLILALEKLKETFTVKNRLNQSQREELGFIEQAYDNPYETLSRIKRQLLTQRAFKEVSINFLDLYTYLVPVYEIDPLEKITDAYLDQYLWYEGELRNLFPNWIKPSDTEPQPLLVYKLCQGINNLHNIWETKNDECLVML
;
A
#
# COMPACT_ATOMS: atom_id res chain seq x y z
N MET A 1 -17.98 47.80 -34.06
CA MET A 1 -17.51 48.34 -35.35
C MET A 1 -17.68 47.27 -36.42
N LYS A 2 -18.18 47.64 -37.60
CA LYS A 2 -18.85 46.79 -38.63
C LYS A 2 -20.33 46.47 -38.36
N GLY A 3 -21.11 47.51 -38.14
CA GLY A 3 -22.52 47.57 -38.55
C GLY A 3 -22.64 48.81 -39.43
N GLY A 4 -22.90 48.64 -40.72
CA GLY A 4 -22.87 49.74 -41.68
C GLY A 4 -22.44 49.25 -43.06
N ALA A 5 -23.41 48.77 -43.84
CA ALA A 5 -23.41 48.65 -45.30
C ALA A 5 -24.46 47.58 -45.66
N HIS A 6 -25.75 47.92 -45.65
CA HIS A 6 -26.73 47.23 -46.50
C HIS A 6 -28.08 47.93 -46.66
N ASP A 7 -28.36 49.03 -45.93
CA ASP A 7 -29.63 49.75 -46.04
C ASP A 7 -29.63 50.98 -46.97
N TYR A 8 -28.59 51.16 -47.80
CA TYR A 8 -28.45 52.36 -48.66
C TYR A 8 -28.86 52.22 -50.13
N TYR A 9 -29.46 51.10 -50.55
CA TYR A 9 -29.85 50.90 -51.98
C TYR A 9 -31.30 50.45 -52.19
N LEU A 10 -32.24 50.84 -51.33
CA LEU A 10 -33.66 50.45 -51.50
C LEU A 10 -34.69 51.57 -51.37
N ASN A 11 -34.26 52.84 -51.34
CA ASN A 11 -35.18 53.98 -51.25
C ASN A 11 -35.27 54.90 -52.47
N ASP A 12 -34.51 54.66 -53.55
CA ASP A 12 -34.50 55.57 -54.72
C ASP A 12 -35.08 55.01 -56.03
N SER A 13 -35.77 53.86 -56.01
CA SER A 13 -36.43 53.30 -57.21
C SER A 13 -37.96 53.45 -57.23
N LYS A 14 -38.51 54.46 -56.53
CA LYS A 14 -39.96 54.76 -56.54
C LYS A 14 -40.37 56.00 -57.36
N LYS A 15 -39.47 56.54 -58.17
CA LYS A 15 -39.79 57.58 -59.17
C LYS A 15 -39.26 57.16 -60.54
N LEU A 16 -40.05 56.35 -61.25
CA LEU A 16 -40.08 56.12 -62.70
C LEU A 16 -40.59 54.70 -62.96
N LEU A 17 -41.90 54.49 -62.78
CA LEU A 17 -42.60 53.32 -63.30
C LEU A 17 -43.67 53.82 -64.26
N ASN A 18 -43.40 53.58 -65.53
CA ASN A 18 -44.18 54.02 -66.68
C ASN A 18 -45.59 53.39 -66.65
N LYS A 19 -46.58 54.10 -67.20
CA LYS A 19 -47.97 53.60 -67.35
C LYS A 19 -48.08 52.24 -68.08
N LYS A 20 -47.02 51.80 -68.78
CA LYS A 20 -46.95 50.48 -69.46
C LYS A 20 -46.85 49.27 -68.51
N ASP A 21 -46.34 49.42 -67.28
CA ASP A 21 -46.15 48.25 -66.38
C ASP A 21 -47.42 47.81 -65.64
N ARG A 22 -48.47 48.65 -65.60
CA ARG A 22 -49.77 48.27 -65.02
C ARG A 22 -50.54 47.26 -65.87
N ALA A 23 -50.24 47.14 -67.18
CA ALA A 23 -50.87 46.16 -68.05
C ALA A 23 -50.30 44.74 -67.87
N LEU A 24 -49.02 44.61 -67.52
CA LEU A 24 -48.39 43.31 -67.21
C LEU A 24 -48.87 42.73 -65.88
N HIS A 25 -49.34 43.55 -64.94
CA HIS A 25 -49.80 43.09 -63.62
C HIS A 25 -51.09 42.25 -63.65
N LYS A 26 -51.82 42.19 -64.78
CA LYS A 26 -53.06 41.43 -64.95
C LYS A 26 -52.91 40.15 -65.78
N THR A 27 -51.73 39.82 -66.30
CA THR A 27 -51.51 38.57 -67.05
C THR A 27 -51.31 37.39 -66.10
N LYS A 28 -51.81 36.20 -66.51
CA LYS A 28 -51.62 34.92 -65.79
C LYS A 28 -50.14 34.65 -65.50
N GLU A 29 -49.25 35.05 -66.40
CA GLU A 29 -47.79 34.91 -66.28
C GLU A 29 -47.21 35.71 -65.12
N PHE A 30 -47.64 36.96 -64.90
CA PHE A 30 -47.14 37.78 -63.81
C PHE A 30 -47.59 37.27 -62.44
N SER A 31 -48.80 36.71 -62.36
CA SER A 31 -49.32 35.98 -61.20
C SER A 31 -48.42 34.78 -60.85
N ILE A 32 -48.09 33.95 -61.85
CA ILE A 32 -47.21 32.78 -61.71
C ILE A 32 -45.80 33.20 -61.26
N ILE A 33 -45.22 34.24 -61.87
CA ILE A 33 -43.90 34.77 -61.49
C ILE A 33 -43.89 35.32 -60.06
N LYS A 34 -44.95 36.02 -59.64
CA LYS A 34 -45.10 36.51 -58.26
C LYS A 34 -45.21 35.36 -57.25
N GLU A 35 -45.92 34.29 -57.62
CA GLU A 35 -46.01 33.08 -56.80
C GLU A 35 -44.67 32.34 -56.74
N MET A 36 -43.95 32.24 -57.86
CA MET A 36 -42.59 31.69 -57.93
C MET A 36 -41.61 32.52 -57.09
N ALA A 37 -41.68 33.85 -57.14
CA ALA A 37 -40.86 34.74 -56.31
C ALA A 37 -41.20 34.61 -54.82
N LYS A 38 -42.48 34.41 -54.47
CA LYS A 38 -42.92 34.15 -53.09
C LYS A 38 -42.41 32.78 -52.61
N LYS A 39 -42.50 31.74 -53.44
CA LYS A 39 -41.95 30.40 -53.18
C LYS A 39 -40.42 30.47 -53.04
N TRP A 40 -39.73 31.20 -53.92
CA TRP A 40 -38.28 31.43 -53.86
C TRP A 40 -37.88 32.18 -52.59
N LYS A 41 -38.61 33.24 -52.21
CA LYS A 41 -38.35 34.00 -50.97
C LYS A 41 -38.59 33.15 -49.73
N MET A 42 -39.65 32.32 -49.70
CA MET A 42 -39.86 31.34 -48.63
C MET A 42 -38.76 30.28 -48.58
N LEU A 43 -38.33 29.79 -49.74
CA LEU A 43 -37.27 28.79 -49.87
C LEU A 43 -35.93 29.35 -49.42
N ASN A 44 -35.55 30.56 -49.85
CA ASN A 44 -34.34 31.25 -49.40
C ASN A 44 -34.38 31.58 -47.91
N LYS A 45 -35.53 32.04 -47.39
CA LYS A 45 -35.70 32.29 -45.95
C LYS A 45 -35.57 30.99 -45.13
N LYS A 46 -36.04 29.85 -45.66
CA LYS A 46 -35.87 28.52 -45.04
C LYS A 46 -34.49 27.90 -45.27
N LYS A 47 -33.79 28.22 -46.37
CA LYS A 47 -32.48 27.66 -46.75
C LYS A 47 -31.35 28.40 -46.03
N TYR A 48 -31.41 29.72 -45.97
CA TYR A 48 -30.43 30.60 -45.31
C TYR A 48 -30.90 31.10 -43.93
N ALA A 49 -31.86 30.40 -43.31
CA ALA A 49 -32.25 30.67 -41.93
C ALA A 49 -31.02 30.62 -41.01
N HIS A 50 -30.95 31.49 -40.01
CA HIS A 50 -29.83 31.56 -39.07
C HIS A 50 -29.53 30.21 -38.38
N LYS A 51 -30.55 29.35 -38.20
CA LYS A 51 -30.43 27.98 -37.68
C LYS A 51 -29.68 27.00 -38.60
N LYS A 52 -29.53 27.32 -39.90
CA LYS A 52 -28.92 26.44 -40.93
C LYS A 52 -27.56 26.93 -41.46
N LYS A 53 -27.00 28.02 -40.93
CA LYS A 53 -25.64 28.45 -41.31
C LYS A 53 -24.66 27.30 -41.02
N TYR A 54 -23.94 26.85 -42.05
CA TYR A 54 -22.87 25.86 -41.93
C TYR A 54 -21.81 26.41 -40.98
N ALA A 55 -21.70 25.80 -39.79
CA ALA A 55 -20.75 26.21 -38.78
C ALA A 55 -19.34 25.76 -39.20
N SER A 56 -18.61 26.62 -39.91
CA SER A 56 -17.17 26.49 -40.05
C SER A 56 -16.52 26.75 -38.68
N GLY A 57 -16.29 25.68 -37.93
CA GLY A 57 -15.63 25.68 -36.62
C GLY A 57 -16.58 25.62 -35.41
N ASN A 58 -16.67 24.46 -34.76
CA ASN A 58 -17.11 24.15 -33.38
C ASN A 58 -18.35 24.82 -32.74
N THR A 59 -19.09 25.69 -33.42
CA THR A 59 -20.32 26.33 -32.91
C THR A 59 -21.50 26.00 -33.81
N ALA A 60 -21.83 24.71 -33.92
CA ALA A 60 -23.21 24.34 -34.22
C ALA A 60 -24.07 24.82 -33.03
N ILE A 61 -25.13 25.59 -33.30
CA ILE A 61 -26.13 25.97 -32.29
C ILE A 61 -26.92 24.70 -31.98
N VAL A 62 -26.36 23.83 -31.14
CA VAL A 62 -27.10 22.72 -30.53
C VAL A 62 -27.97 23.36 -29.47
N GLU A 63 -29.30 23.35 -29.68
CA GLU A 63 -30.27 23.78 -28.67
C GLU A 63 -29.95 23.04 -27.35
N LYS A 64 -29.79 23.79 -26.25
CA LYS A 64 -29.48 23.20 -24.95
C LYS A 64 -30.64 22.29 -24.57
N LYS A 65 -30.36 21.02 -24.24
CA LYS A 65 -31.37 20.13 -23.66
C LYS A 65 -31.99 20.77 -22.43
N GLU A 66 -33.30 20.95 -22.47
CA GLU A 66 -34.14 21.40 -21.38
C GLU A 66 -34.21 20.34 -20.27
N GLU A 67 -34.53 20.79 -19.06
CA GLU A 67 -34.67 19.91 -17.90
C GLU A 67 -36.07 19.29 -17.93
N MET A 68 -36.14 17.97 -17.78
CA MET A 68 -37.37 17.19 -17.71
C MET A 68 -37.95 17.28 -16.29
N PRO A 69 -39.30 17.19 -16.14
CA PRO A 69 -39.94 17.06 -14.83
C PRO A 69 -39.41 15.85 -14.05
N CYS A 70 -39.32 15.94 -12.73
CA CYS A 70 -38.76 14.88 -11.89
C CYS A 70 -39.67 13.63 -11.84
N GLU A 71 -40.98 13.82 -12.02
CA GLU A 71 -41.97 12.73 -12.08
C GLU A 71 -41.72 11.79 -13.25
N HIS A 72 -41.14 12.31 -14.35
CA HIS A 72 -40.81 11.50 -15.51
C HIS A 72 -39.80 10.39 -15.16
N LEU A 73 -38.71 10.73 -14.45
CA LEU A 73 -37.74 9.71 -14.02
C LEU A 73 -38.36 8.77 -12.97
N ARG A 74 -39.12 9.31 -12.01
CA ARG A 74 -39.77 8.53 -10.95
C ARG A 74 -40.68 7.45 -11.52
N LYS A 75 -41.52 7.81 -12.51
CA LYS A 75 -42.40 6.88 -13.22
C LYS A 75 -41.61 5.79 -13.95
N ILE A 76 -40.56 6.16 -14.69
CA ILE A 76 -39.71 5.19 -15.40
C ILE A 76 -39.11 4.16 -14.43
N VAL A 77 -38.56 4.61 -13.30
CA VAL A 77 -37.92 3.72 -12.32
C VAL A 77 -38.94 2.81 -11.63
N LYS A 78 -40.17 3.28 -11.40
CA LYS A 78 -41.26 2.47 -10.83
C LYS A 78 -41.75 1.40 -11.81
N GLU A 79 -41.89 1.74 -13.10
CA GLU A 79 -42.34 0.80 -14.14
C GLU A 79 -41.29 -0.24 -14.52
N HIS A 80 -40.00 0.12 -14.54
CA HIS A 80 -38.93 -0.78 -14.99
C HIS A 80 -38.43 -1.78 -13.93
N GLY A 81 -39.02 -1.76 -12.73
CA GLY A 81 -38.89 -2.74 -11.64
C GLY A 81 -37.58 -3.51 -11.62
N ASP A 82 -37.54 -4.65 -12.32
CA ASP A 82 -36.43 -5.61 -12.29
C ASP A 82 -35.65 -5.77 -13.61
N MET A 83 -36.09 -5.19 -14.73
CA MET A 83 -35.47 -5.42 -16.05
C MET A 83 -34.56 -4.25 -16.47
N MET A 84 -33.27 -4.35 -16.14
CA MET A 84 -32.29 -3.29 -16.40
C MET A 84 -31.06 -3.74 -17.21
N TYR A 85 -30.53 -2.83 -18.03
CA TYR A 85 -29.39 -3.12 -18.90
C TYR A 85 -28.07 -3.37 -18.13
N LEU A 86 -27.58 -4.60 -18.16
CA LEU A 86 -26.32 -5.05 -17.53
C LEU A 86 -25.10 -4.19 -17.92
N GLY A 87 -25.13 -3.56 -19.11
CA GLY A 87 -24.05 -2.71 -19.62
C GLY A 87 -23.78 -1.45 -18.79
N ALA A 88 -24.78 -0.98 -18.01
CA ALA A 88 -24.63 0.17 -17.13
C ALA A 88 -23.80 -0.13 -15.86
N LEU A 89 -23.64 -1.40 -15.49
CA LEU A 89 -22.92 -1.83 -14.29
C LEU A 89 -21.48 -1.29 -14.24
N LYS A 90 -20.82 -1.13 -15.40
CA LYS A 90 -19.45 -0.57 -15.45
C LYS A 90 -19.34 0.87 -14.94
N TYR A 91 -20.44 1.64 -14.98
CA TYR A 91 -20.48 3.03 -14.55
C TYR A 91 -21.06 3.24 -13.14
N ILE A 92 -21.57 2.18 -12.48
CA ILE A 92 -22.04 2.27 -11.09
C ILE A 92 -21.01 2.89 -10.14
N PRO A 93 -19.70 2.55 -10.18
CA PRO A 93 -18.70 3.21 -9.34
C PRO A 93 -18.63 4.73 -9.54
N HIS A 94 -18.89 5.23 -10.76
CA HIS A 94 -18.95 6.67 -11.04
C HIS A 94 -20.23 7.31 -10.46
N ALA A 95 -21.39 6.65 -10.59
CA ALA A 95 -22.65 7.10 -10.00
C ALA A 95 -22.52 7.22 -8.48
N VAL A 96 -22.01 6.18 -7.82
CA VAL A 96 -21.74 6.17 -6.37
C VAL A 96 -20.79 7.30 -5.97
N PHE A 97 -19.70 7.51 -6.71
CA PHE A 97 -18.76 8.59 -6.40
C PHE A 97 -19.42 9.97 -6.43
N LYS A 98 -20.24 10.26 -7.44
CA LYS A 98 -20.93 11.54 -7.58
C LYS A 98 -22.04 11.73 -6.56
N LEU A 99 -22.73 10.65 -6.19
CA LEU A 99 -23.72 10.65 -5.11
C LEU A 99 -23.06 10.99 -3.77
N LEU A 100 -21.98 10.27 -3.43
CA LEU A 100 -21.29 10.45 -2.15
C LEU A 100 -20.46 11.75 -2.10
N GLU A 101 -20.07 12.34 -3.22
CA GLU A 101 -19.45 13.68 -3.28
C GLU A 101 -20.46 14.78 -2.87
N ASN A 102 -21.75 14.56 -3.06
CA ASN A 102 -22.79 15.57 -2.86
C ASN A 102 -23.71 15.29 -1.65
N ILE A 103 -23.27 14.50 -0.66
CA ILE A 103 -24.02 14.27 0.59
C ILE A 103 -24.50 15.62 1.19
N PRO A 104 -25.77 15.73 1.61
CA PRO A 104 -26.27 16.91 2.32
C PRO A 104 -25.46 17.17 3.58
N MET A 105 -25.01 18.41 3.77
CA MET A 105 -24.25 18.79 4.95
C MET A 105 -25.17 18.87 6.19
N PRO A 106 -24.67 18.77 7.44
CA PRO A 106 -25.53 18.66 8.63
C PRO A 106 -26.46 19.86 8.90
N TRP A 107 -26.20 21.01 8.28
CA TRP A 107 -27.01 22.22 8.34
C TRP A 107 -28.04 22.34 7.20
N GLU A 108 -28.13 21.32 6.34
CA GLU A 108 -29.06 21.22 5.21
C GLU A 108 -30.11 20.14 5.52
N GLN A 109 -31.40 20.44 5.32
CA GLN A 109 -32.49 19.47 5.47
C GLN A 109 -32.71 18.67 4.19
N ILE A 110 -32.84 19.39 3.07
CA ILE A 110 -33.10 18.87 1.73
C ILE A 110 -32.03 19.44 0.81
N LYS A 111 -31.57 18.64 -0.15
CA LYS A 111 -30.61 19.08 -1.16
C LYS A 111 -31.04 18.58 -2.53
N ASN A 112 -31.60 19.49 -3.30
CA ASN A 112 -31.89 19.24 -4.71
C ASN A 112 -30.60 19.34 -5.52
N THR A 113 -30.38 18.34 -6.37
CA THR A 113 -29.18 18.28 -7.22
C THR A 113 -29.58 17.98 -8.65
N LYS A 114 -28.83 18.55 -9.60
CA LYS A 114 -29.00 18.24 -11.02
C LYS A 114 -28.55 16.82 -11.32
N VAL A 115 -29.40 16.10 -12.03
CA VAL A 115 -29.24 14.69 -12.37
C VAL A 115 -29.15 14.50 -13.86
N ILE A 116 -28.31 13.55 -14.28
CA ILE A 116 -28.32 12.97 -15.63
C ILE A 116 -28.70 11.50 -15.50
N TYR A 117 -29.77 11.10 -16.17
CA TYR A 117 -30.28 9.72 -16.11
C TYR A 117 -30.47 9.14 -17.51
N HIS A 118 -30.36 7.82 -17.61
CA HIS A 118 -30.64 7.10 -18.85
C HIS A 118 -32.15 7.03 -19.12
N ILE A 119 -32.59 7.19 -20.37
CA ILE A 119 -34.02 7.22 -20.74
C ILE A 119 -34.83 6.01 -20.26
N THR A 120 -34.20 4.85 -20.11
CA THR A 120 -34.84 3.61 -19.61
C THR A 120 -34.73 3.45 -18.09
N GLY A 121 -34.30 4.48 -17.38
CA GLY A 121 -33.99 4.40 -15.94
C GLY A 121 -32.75 3.57 -15.60
N ALA A 122 -31.95 3.16 -16.60
CA ALA A 122 -30.83 2.22 -16.43
C ALA A 122 -29.82 2.64 -15.35
N ILE A 123 -29.48 3.92 -15.29
CA ILE A 123 -28.54 4.47 -14.32
C ILE A 123 -28.81 5.96 -14.13
N THR A 124 -28.64 6.43 -12.89
CA THR A 124 -28.79 7.83 -12.50
C THR A 124 -27.45 8.39 -12.01
N PHE A 125 -27.04 9.56 -12.50
CA PHE A 125 -25.81 10.26 -12.10
C PHE A 125 -26.12 11.65 -11.55
N VAL A 126 -25.48 12.02 -10.44
CA VAL A 126 -25.46 13.42 -9.98
C VAL A 126 -24.46 14.23 -10.83
N ASN A 127 -24.95 15.27 -11.50
CA ASN A 127 -24.19 16.12 -12.43
C ASN A 127 -23.75 17.44 -11.80
N GLU A 128 -23.40 17.41 -10.52
CA GLU A 128 -22.92 18.58 -9.78
C GLU A 128 -21.59 18.30 -9.09
N THR A 129 -20.73 19.30 -9.02
CA THR A 129 -19.50 19.27 -8.22
C THR A 129 -19.72 20.09 -6.95
N PHE A 130 -19.44 19.49 -5.79
CA PHE A 130 -19.59 20.17 -4.50
C PHE A 130 -18.51 21.24 -4.32
N VAL A 131 -18.87 22.49 -4.63
CA VAL A 131 -18.00 23.67 -4.56
C VAL A 131 -18.48 24.57 -3.42
N VAL A 132 -17.53 25.03 -2.60
CA VAL A 132 -17.80 25.85 -1.41
C VAL A 132 -16.81 27.01 -1.33
N ILE A 133 -17.16 28.01 -0.53
CA ILE A 133 -16.27 29.13 -0.17
C ILE A 133 -15.47 28.71 1.07
N ASP A 134 -14.13 28.74 0.97
CA ASP A 134 -13.21 28.24 2.00
C ASP A 134 -13.50 28.76 3.43
N PRO A 135 -13.48 30.07 3.72
CA PRO A 135 -13.70 30.59 5.08
C PRO A 135 -15.12 30.30 5.59
N LEU A 136 -16.13 30.34 4.73
CA LEU A 136 -17.51 30.04 5.09
C LEU A 136 -17.67 28.57 5.48
N TYR A 137 -17.08 27.65 4.72
CA TYR A 137 -17.16 26.22 5.00
C TYR A 137 -16.46 25.85 6.32
N ILE A 138 -15.32 26.48 6.62
CA ILE A 138 -14.63 26.30 7.90
C ILE A 138 -15.48 26.85 9.04
N ALA A 139 -16.05 28.04 8.89
CA ALA A 139 -16.94 28.64 9.90
C ALA A 139 -18.19 27.79 10.15
N GLN A 140 -18.84 27.26 9.10
CA GLN A 140 -19.97 26.34 9.23
C GLN A 140 -19.60 25.09 10.01
N TRP A 141 -18.47 24.46 9.72
CA TRP A 141 -18.02 23.32 10.52
C TRP A 141 -17.57 23.71 11.93
N GLY A 142 -17.09 24.94 12.14
CA GLY A 142 -16.79 25.51 13.45
C GLY A 142 -18.05 25.66 14.31
N THR A 143 -19.14 26.17 13.74
CA THR A 143 -20.43 26.23 14.45
C THR A 143 -21.01 24.83 14.70
N MET A 144 -20.86 23.90 13.76
CA MET A 144 -21.23 22.49 13.98
C MET A 144 -20.46 21.88 15.14
N TRP A 145 -19.15 22.16 15.24
CA TRP A 145 -18.33 21.69 16.34
C TRP A 145 -18.84 22.17 17.70
N ILE A 146 -19.20 23.46 17.80
CA ILE A 146 -19.75 24.04 19.03
C ILE A 146 -21.11 23.41 19.37
N MET A 147 -22.04 23.36 18.41
CA MET A 147 -23.38 22.82 18.63
C MET A 147 -23.36 21.35 19.02
N MET A 148 -22.58 20.52 18.35
CA MET A 148 -22.46 19.10 18.70
C MET A 148 -21.83 18.88 20.07
N ARG A 149 -20.87 19.72 20.49
CA ARG A 149 -20.28 19.63 21.84
C ARG A 149 -21.27 20.05 22.93
N ARG A 150 -22.02 21.13 22.69
CA ARG A 150 -23.09 21.57 23.62
C ARG A 150 -24.16 20.50 23.74
N GLU A 151 -24.67 20.00 22.62
CA GLU A 151 -25.68 18.93 22.60
C GLU A 151 -25.19 17.68 23.34
N LYS A 152 -23.95 17.26 23.11
CA LYS A 152 -23.39 16.09 23.81
C LYS A 152 -23.20 16.30 25.31
N ARG A 153 -22.89 17.53 25.74
CA ARG A 153 -22.78 17.89 27.15
C ARG A 153 -24.16 17.88 27.82
N ASP A 154 -25.15 18.47 27.15
CA ASP A 154 -26.46 18.74 27.72
C ASP A 154 -27.37 17.50 27.70
N ARG A 155 -27.19 16.60 26.72
CA ARG A 155 -27.99 15.38 26.58
C ARG A 155 -27.51 14.27 27.52
N LYS A 156 -28.38 13.85 28.46
CA LYS A 156 -28.09 12.76 29.43
C LYS A 156 -27.75 11.42 28.77
N HIS A 157 -28.54 11.00 27.77
CA HIS A 157 -28.32 9.74 27.06
C HIS A 157 -28.38 9.94 25.55
N PHE A 158 -27.24 9.80 24.88
CA PHE A 158 -27.16 9.86 23.43
C PHE A 158 -27.27 8.44 22.84
N LYS A 159 -28.43 8.10 22.27
CA LYS A 159 -28.65 6.82 21.59
C LYS A 159 -28.12 6.87 20.16
N ARG A 160 -27.11 6.07 19.84
CA ARG A 160 -26.63 5.91 18.45
C ARG A 160 -27.63 5.07 17.65
N MET A 161 -27.80 5.39 16.36
CA MET A 161 -28.58 4.59 15.43
C MET A 161 -28.02 3.18 15.22
N ARG A 162 -28.89 2.21 14.88
CA ARG A 162 -28.48 0.84 14.60
C ARG A 162 -27.98 0.69 13.16
N PHE A 163 -27.04 -0.23 12.95
CA PHE A 163 -26.48 -0.55 11.64
C PHE A 163 -26.53 -2.07 11.40
N PRO A 164 -27.09 -2.53 10.27
CA PRO A 164 -27.77 -1.77 9.23
C PRO A 164 -29.07 -1.09 9.72
N PRO A 165 -29.54 0.01 9.09
CA PRO A 165 -30.74 0.73 9.55
C PRO A 165 -32.06 0.04 9.20
N PHE A 166 -32.09 -0.74 8.12
CA PHE A 166 -33.21 -1.57 7.66
C PHE A 166 -32.80 -3.03 7.63
N ASP A 167 -33.77 -3.94 7.69
CA ASP A 167 -33.51 -5.38 7.68
C ASP A 167 -33.02 -5.86 6.30
N ASP A 168 -32.40 -7.05 6.25
CA ASP A 168 -31.81 -7.62 5.02
C ASP A 168 -32.88 -7.94 3.96
N GLU A 169 -34.08 -8.34 4.38
CA GLU A 169 -35.19 -8.78 3.53
C GLU A 169 -36.17 -7.65 3.16
N GLU A 170 -36.06 -6.48 3.81
CA GLU A 170 -36.93 -5.33 3.53
C GLU A 170 -36.56 -4.68 2.18
N PRO A 171 -37.52 -4.56 1.24
CA PRO A 171 -37.26 -3.90 -0.03
C PRO A 171 -36.97 -2.40 0.18
N PRO A 172 -36.16 -1.76 -0.69
CA PRO A 172 -35.89 -0.34 -0.60
C PRO A 172 -37.20 0.47 -0.73
N LEU A 173 -37.47 1.29 0.30
CA LEU A 173 -38.63 2.18 0.36
C LEU A 173 -38.73 3.05 -0.90
N ASP A 174 -39.96 3.24 -1.39
CA ASP A 174 -40.23 4.20 -2.45
C ASP A 174 -40.26 5.62 -1.88
N TYR A 175 -39.64 6.56 -2.58
CA TYR A 175 -39.52 7.95 -2.12
C TYR A 175 -40.86 8.69 -2.21
N ALA A 176 -41.61 8.47 -3.29
CA ALA A 176 -42.91 9.10 -3.50
C ALA A 176 -43.90 8.73 -2.39
N ASP A 177 -43.97 7.45 -2.04
CA ASP A 177 -45.01 6.93 -1.16
C ASP A 177 -44.68 7.17 0.33
N ASN A 178 -43.39 7.23 0.70
CA ASN A 178 -42.99 7.27 2.12
C ASN A 178 -42.27 8.54 2.56
N VAL A 179 -41.64 9.31 1.66
CA VAL A 179 -40.72 10.39 2.05
C VAL A 179 -41.15 11.76 1.52
N LEU A 180 -41.86 11.81 0.40
CA LEU A 180 -42.21 13.05 -0.28
C LEU A 180 -43.10 13.97 0.56
N ASP A 181 -44.09 13.41 1.25
CA ASP A 181 -45.11 14.17 1.99
C ASP A 181 -44.72 14.46 3.44
N ILE A 182 -43.58 13.95 3.92
CA ILE A 182 -43.11 14.15 5.30
C ILE A 182 -42.22 15.40 5.37
N GLU A 183 -42.58 16.34 6.25
CA GLU A 183 -41.73 17.49 6.53
C GLU A 183 -40.46 17.05 7.29
N PRO A 184 -39.26 17.46 6.82
CA PRO A 184 -38.01 17.05 7.45
C PRO A 184 -37.81 17.73 8.81
N LEU A 185 -37.29 16.97 9.78
CA LEU A 185 -36.83 17.47 11.08
C LEU A 185 -35.87 18.67 10.95
N GLU A 186 -35.78 19.50 11.99
CA GLU A 186 -34.84 20.62 12.02
C GLU A 186 -33.39 20.13 11.88
N CYS A 187 -32.62 20.81 11.02
CA CYS A 187 -31.19 20.55 10.84
C CYS A 187 -30.36 21.24 11.94
N ILE A 188 -29.07 20.91 12.02
CA ILE A 188 -28.20 21.53 13.04
C ILE A 188 -27.92 22.98 12.62
N ARG A 189 -28.44 23.94 13.39
CA ARG A 189 -28.17 25.38 13.19
C ARG A 189 -27.86 26.05 14.52
N MET A 190 -26.80 26.84 14.55
CA MET A 190 -26.51 27.72 15.67
C MET A 190 -27.36 28.98 15.54
N LYS A 191 -28.02 29.41 16.62
CA LYS A 191 -28.68 30.71 16.66
C LYS A 191 -27.58 31.78 16.64
N LEU A 192 -27.54 32.56 15.56
CA LEU A 192 -26.60 33.68 15.40
C LEU A 192 -27.22 34.95 15.94
N ASP A 193 -26.40 35.82 16.51
CA ASP A 193 -26.84 37.13 16.99
C ASP A 193 -27.01 38.10 15.82
N LYS A 194 -28.13 38.84 15.77
CA LYS A 194 -28.39 39.80 14.70
C LYS A 194 -27.48 41.02 14.77
N GLU A 195 -27.02 41.41 15.96
CA GLU A 195 -26.20 42.61 16.15
C GLU A 195 -24.71 42.33 15.99
N GLU A 196 -24.23 41.23 16.59
CA GLU A 196 -22.80 40.86 16.52
C GLU A 196 -22.43 40.11 15.24
N ASP A 197 -23.23 39.15 14.78
CA ASP A 197 -22.89 38.28 13.66
C ASP A 197 -23.26 38.88 12.30
N LYS A 198 -22.89 40.15 12.10
CA LYS A 198 -23.01 40.84 10.80
C LYS A 198 -22.19 40.10 9.73
N LYS A 199 -22.59 40.22 8.46
CA LYS A 199 -21.90 39.58 7.31
C LYS A 199 -20.49 40.15 7.07
N GLN A 200 -19.53 39.74 7.90
CA GLN A 200 -18.15 40.22 7.88
C GLN A 200 -17.16 39.05 7.99
N MET A 201 -15.94 39.24 7.46
CA MET A 201 -14.90 38.21 7.52
C MET A 201 -14.40 37.96 8.95
N GLY A 202 -14.37 38.99 9.81
CA GLY A 202 -13.99 38.88 11.22
C GLY A 202 -14.90 37.89 11.97
N VAL A 203 -16.20 37.93 11.67
CA VAL A 203 -17.19 37.00 12.24
C VAL A 203 -16.92 35.56 11.78
N LEU A 204 -16.64 35.35 10.49
CA LEU A 204 -16.31 34.00 9.99
C LEU A 204 -15.04 33.44 10.64
N TYR A 205 -14.03 34.29 10.86
CA TYR A 205 -12.80 33.89 11.57
C TYR A 205 -13.12 33.52 13.03
N ARG A 206 -13.87 34.38 13.75
CA ARG A 206 -14.34 34.12 15.12
C ARG A 206 -15.06 32.78 15.26
N LEU A 207 -16.01 32.49 14.36
CA LEU A 207 -16.76 31.24 14.33
C LEU A 207 -15.90 30.02 13.95
N GLY A 208 -14.89 30.21 13.10
CA GLY A 208 -13.96 29.18 12.64
C GLY A 208 -12.82 28.87 13.61
N ASN A 209 -12.56 29.73 14.60
CA ASN A 209 -11.39 29.63 15.49
C ASN A 209 -11.24 28.27 16.18
N GLN A 210 -12.35 27.60 16.53
CA GLN A 210 -12.33 26.27 17.17
C GLN A 210 -11.61 25.18 16.35
N LEU A 211 -11.52 25.35 15.02
CA LEU A 211 -10.86 24.41 14.12
C LEU A 211 -9.47 24.87 13.68
N MET A 212 -9.12 26.13 13.91
CA MET A 212 -7.86 26.71 13.49
C MET A 212 -6.77 26.53 14.55
N SER A 213 -5.52 26.73 14.14
CA SER A 213 -4.39 26.76 15.06
C SER A 213 -4.24 28.18 15.63
N ASP A 214 -3.88 28.27 16.90
CA ASP A 214 -3.53 29.54 17.55
C ASP A 214 -2.08 29.97 17.26
N PHE A 215 -1.24 29.05 16.74
CA PHE A 215 0.15 29.35 16.39
C PHE A 215 0.22 30.16 15.10
N GLN A 216 0.68 31.40 15.22
CA GLN A 216 0.87 32.31 14.09
C GLN A 216 2.32 32.30 13.56
N ASP A 217 3.30 32.03 14.42
CA ASP A 217 4.71 32.03 14.05
C ASP A 217 5.14 30.68 13.45
N ASP A 218 5.76 30.74 12.27
CA ASP A 218 6.35 29.60 11.58
C ASP A 218 7.52 28.97 12.37
N ASN A 219 8.15 29.73 13.27
CA ASN A 219 9.24 29.24 14.12
C ASN A 219 8.85 28.07 15.02
N TYR A 220 7.56 27.95 15.37
CA TYR A 220 7.04 26.81 16.12
C TYR A 220 7.32 25.47 15.39
N PHE A 221 7.36 25.48 14.06
CA PHE A 221 7.61 24.28 13.24
C PHE A 221 9.10 24.04 12.94
N TYR A 222 10.02 24.60 13.75
CA TYR A 222 11.44 24.28 13.65
C TYR A 222 11.67 22.77 13.80
N LEU A 223 12.41 22.17 12.87
CA LEU A 223 12.56 20.71 12.69
C LEU A 223 11.26 19.92 12.45
N PHE A 224 10.09 20.53 12.58
CA PHE A 224 8.78 19.90 12.38
C PHE A 224 8.08 20.32 11.08
N ASN A 225 8.89 20.65 10.06
CA ASN A 225 8.44 21.05 8.73
C ASN A 225 8.72 19.96 7.67
N LEU A 226 8.15 20.11 6.47
CA LEU A 226 8.29 19.12 5.38
C LEU A 226 9.74 18.80 5.05
N LYS A 227 10.60 19.82 4.97
CA LYS A 227 12.00 19.66 4.58
C LYS A 227 12.78 18.85 5.61
N SER A 228 12.55 19.12 6.89
CA SER A 228 13.16 18.36 8.00
C SER A 228 12.72 16.90 7.99
N PHE A 229 11.45 16.61 7.70
CA PHE A 229 10.98 15.23 7.54
C PHE A 229 11.55 14.52 6.30
N TYR A 230 11.83 15.23 5.20
CA TYR A 230 12.51 14.64 4.05
C TYR A 230 13.95 14.25 4.39
N THR A 231 14.66 15.14 5.07
CA THR A 231 16.02 14.89 5.57
C THR A 231 16.04 13.73 6.56
N ALA A 232 15.12 13.69 7.52
CA ALA A 232 14.97 12.58 8.46
C ALA A 232 14.74 11.24 7.73
N LYS A 233 13.87 11.22 6.71
CA LYS A 233 13.64 10.03 5.88
C LYS A 233 14.89 9.61 5.10
N ALA A 234 15.63 10.56 4.54
CA ALA A 234 16.82 10.29 3.73
C ALA A 234 17.95 9.68 4.57
N LEU A 235 18.12 10.18 5.80
CA LEU A 235 19.14 9.74 6.77
C LEU A 235 18.71 8.51 7.60
N ASN A 236 17.51 7.97 7.39
CA ASN A 236 16.92 6.93 8.24
C ASN A 236 16.86 7.32 9.75
N MET A 237 16.61 8.60 10.03
CA MET A 237 16.48 9.14 11.39
C MET A 237 15.03 9.52 11.69
N ALA A 238 14.72 9.60 12.99
CA ALA A 238 13.39 9.97 13.46
C ALA A 238 13.45 11.12 14.46
N ILE A 239 12.63 12.14 14.21
CA ILE A 239 12.43 13.26 15.13
C ILE A 239 11.45 12.82 16.22
N PRO A 240 11.66 13.18 17.50
CA PRO A 240 10.67 12.94 18.55
C PRO A 240 9.29 13.51 18.16
N GLY A 241 8.24 12.68 18.27
CA GLY A 241 6.89 13.04 17.82
C GLY A 241 6.68 13.05 16.29
N GLY A 242 7.74 12.91 15.49
CA GLY A 242 7.70 12.85 14.03
C GLY A 242 7.44 11.44 13.46
N PRO A 243 7.26 11.34 12.13
CA PRO A 243 7.04 10.07 11.43
C PRO A 243 8.32 9.25 11.26
N LYS A 244 8.19 7.91 11.28
CA LYS A 244 9.26 6.96 10.97
C LYS A 244 9.08 6.34 9.57
N PHE A 245 10.19 6.15 8.84
CA PHE A 245 10.20 5.62 7.48
C PHE A 245 11.09 4.38 7.35
N GLU A 246 10.98 3.70 6.22
CA GLU A 246 11.96 2.68 5.83
C GLU A 246 13.23 3.36 5.31
N PRO A 247 14.41 2.77 5.56
CA PRO A 247 15.69 3.32 5.10
C PRO A 247 15.67 3.45 3.57
N LEU A 248 16.11 4.61 3.09
CA LEU A 248 16.20 4.85 1.64
C LEU A 248 17.39 4.10 1.01
N TYR A 249 18.47 3.98 1.77
CA TYR A 249 19.71 3.32 1.41
C TYR A 249 20.04 2.30 2.50
N ARG A 250 20.39 1.06 2.12
CA ARG A 250 20.73 -0.04 3.04
C ARG A 250 22.21 -0.42 3.01
N ASP A 251 22.95 0.18 2.07
CA ASP A 251 24.40 0.04 1.85
C ASP A 251 25.25 0.52 3.03
N VAL A 252 24.72 1.42 3.86
CA VAL A 252 25.44 1.98 5.02
C VAL A 252 25.93 0.90 6.01
N TYR A 253 25.23 -0.23 6.14
CA TYR A 253 25.62 -1.28 7.09
C TYR A 253 26.78 -2.17 6.61
N GLU A 254 27.05 -2.23 5.30
CA GLU A 254 28.10 -3.08 4.73
C GLU A 254 29.46 -2.37 4.72
N ASP A 255 29.48 -1.03 4.67
CA ASP A 255 30.71 -0.21 4.63
C ASP A 255 31.11 0.40 6.00
N ASP A 256 30.18 0.54 6.96
CA ASP A 256 30.48 1.13 8.28
C ASP A 256 31.34 0.22 9.18
N GLU A 257 31.69 -1.00 8.72
CA GLU A 257 32.64 -1.92 9.38
C GLU A 257 34.12 -1.58 9.12
N ASP A 258 34.43 -0.70 8.17
CA ASP A 258 35.81 -0.28 7.93
C ASP A 258 36.29 0.64 9.07
N TRP A 259 37.00 0.06 10.04
CA TRP A 259 37.70 0.81 11.08
C TRP A 259 38.68 1.78 10.44
N ASN A 260 38.34 3.07 10.52
CA ASN A 260 39.12 4.17 9.95
C ASN A 260 39.80 4.96 11.06
N GLU A 261 40.98 5.52 10.77
CA GLU A 261 41.74 6.35 11.71
C GLU A 261 40.92 7.52 12.28
N PHE A 262 39.96 8.05 11.50
CA PHE A 262 39.08 9.14 11.90
C PHE A 262 38.01 8.76 12.92
N ASN A 263 37.62 7.48 12.98
CA ASN A 263 36.58 6.99 13.88
C ASN A 263 37.15 6.38 15.18
N ASP A 264 38.47 6.49 15.40
CA ASP A 264 39.13 6.02 16.60
C ASP A 264 38.61 6.75 17.85
N ILE A 265 38.11 5.98 18.81
CA ILE A 265 37.55 6.51 20.06
C ILE A 265 38.58 7.30 20.87
N ASN A 266 39.88 6.97 20.75
CA ASN A 266 40.95 7.66 21.47
C ASN A 266 41.22 9.07 20.92
N LYS A 267 40.85 9.33 19.67
CA LYS A 267 41.06 10.62 18.99
C LYS A 267 39.85 11.55 19.06
N ILE A 268 38.70 11.06 19.53
CA ILE A 268 37.44 11.82 19.56
C ILE A 268 37.13 12.34 20.96
N ILE A 269 37.08 13.66 21.13
CA ILE A 269 36.68 14.30 22.39
C ILE A 269 35.14 14.38 22.46
N ILE A 270 34.52 13.52 23.28
CA ILE A 270 33.07 13.53 23.50
C ILE A 270 32.73 14.47 24.67
N ARG A 271 32.48 15.75 24.39
CA ARG A 271 31.97 16.71 25.41
C ARG A 271 30.45 16.64 25.58
N GLN A 272 29.74 16.53 24.46
CA GLN A 272 28.28 16.42 24.40
C GLN A 272 27.90 15.39 23.36
N GLN A 273 26.89 14.59 23.66
CA GLN A 273 26.40 13.59 22.72
C GLN A 273 25.71 14.28 21.52
N ILE A 274 26.16 13.95 20.31
CA ILE A 274 25.54 14.45 19.08
C ILE A 274 24.14 13.83 18.93
N ARG A 275 23.10 14.64 19.12
CA ARG A 275 21.71 14.20 19.01
C ARG A 275 21.23 14.12 17.56
N THR A 276 20.13 13.39 17.34
CA THR A 276 19.50 13.26 16.02
C THR A 276 18.98 14.59 15.49
N GLU A 277 18.56 15.50 16.37
CA GLU A 277 18.11 16.84 15.96
C GLU A 277 19.24 17.64 15.30
N TYR A 278 20.49 17.52 15.78
CA TYR A 278 21.65 18.17 15.17
C TYR A 278 21.96 17.62 13.79
N LYS A 279 21.87 16.30 13.64
CA LYS A 279 22.03 15.61 12.36
C LYS A 279 20.98 15.99 11.33
N ILE A 280 19.80 16.46 11.74
CA ILE A 280 18.74 16.91 10.84
C ILE A 280 18.82 18.43 10.59
N ALA A 281 19.16 19.21 11.62
CA ALA A 281 19.32 20.66 11.53
C ALA A 281 20.49 21.04 10.61
N PHE A 282 21.64 20.37 10.79
CA PHE A 282 22.87 20.60 10.03
C PHE A 282 23.32 19.29 9.36
N PRO A 283 22.61 18.86 8.31
CA PRO A 283 22.72 17.50 7.80
C PRO A 283 24.03 17.22 7.06
N TYR A 284 24.71 18.26 6.55
CA TYR A 284 26.00 18.13 5.89
C TYR A 284 27.18 18.11 6.87
N LEU A 285 26.99 18.59 8.10
CA LEU A 285 28.06 18.70 9.10
C LEU A 285 28.22 17.42 9.92
N TYR A 286 27.09 16.84 10.37
CA TYR A 286 27.10 15.74 11.35
C TYR A 286 26.82 14.34 10.74
N ASN A 287 26.72 14.23 9.41
CA ASN A 287 26.47 12.94 8.75
C ASN A 287 27.48 12.66 7.66
N ASN A 288 27.88 11.39 7.59
CA ASN A 288 28.64 10.87 6.46
C ASN A 288 27.68 10.61 5.29
N ARG A 289 28.14 10.89 4.06
CA ARG A 289 27.41 10.65 2.81
C ARG A 289 25.97 11.21 2.79
N PRO A 290 25.77 12.53 2.99
CA PRO A 290 24.45 13.16 2.96
C PRO A 290 23.80 13.10 1.55
N ARG A 291 22.88 12.15 1.32
CA ARG A 291 22.20 11.94 0.02
C ARG A 291 20.71 12.33 0.05
N LYS A 292 20.22 13.02 -0.99
CA LYS A 292 18.79 13.42 -1.18
C LYS A 292 18.18 14.18 0.01
N ILE A 293 18.97 15.08 0.61
CA ILE A 293 18.59 15.90 1.76
C ILE A 293 17.89 17.19 1.31
N ALA A 294 17.04 17.74 2.18
CA ALA A 294 16.37 19.02 1.97
C ALA A 294 16.68 19.99 3.12
N VAL A 295 17.32 21.12 2.81
CA VAL A 295 17.69 22.14 3.80
C VAL A 295 16.47 23.00 4.18
N SER A 296 16.12 23.02 5.47
CA SER A 296 15.04 23.83 6.04
C SER A 296 15.45 25.28 6.26
N LYS A 297 14.46 26.18 6.32
CA LYS A 297 14.70 27.57 6.76
C LYS A 297 15.03 27.50 8.26
N TYR A 298 16.11 28.17 8.67
CA TYR A 298 16.57 28.13 10.05
C TYR A 298 15.64 28.91 10.99
N HIS A 299 15.38 30.18 10.69
CA HIS A 299 14.57 31.07 11.53
C HIS A 299 13.81 32.10 10.70
N SER A 300 12.61 32.48 11.14
CA SER A 300 11.83 33.63 10.68
C SER A 300 11.84 34.70 11.78
N PRO A 301 11.72 36.01 11.47
CA PRO A 301 11.55 37.03 12.49
C PRO A 301 10.40 36.69 13.43
N MET A 302 10.62 36.80 14.75
CA MET A 302 9.60 36.43 15.75
C MET A 302 8.36 37.31 15.60
N CYS A 303 7.19 36.69 15.54
CA CYS A 303 5.92 37.40 15.47
C CYS A 303 5.49 37.85 16.88
N VAL A 304 5.67 39.13 17.19
CA VAL A 304 5.26 39.73 18.48
C VAL A 304 3.91 40.41 18.32
N TYR A 305 2.90 39.62 17.97
CA TYR A 305 1.52 40.09 17.83
C TYR A 305 0.72 39.80 19.11
N ILE A 306 0.11 40.83 19.67
CA ILE A 306 -0.74 40.72 20.87
C ILE A 306 -2.19 40.70 20.41
N LYS A 307 -2.90 39.63 20.78
CA LYS A 307 -4.30 39.46 20.41
C LYS A 307 -5.18 40.13 21.47
N LEU A 308 -5.94 41.14 21.03
CA LEU A 308 -6.94 41.79 21.88
C LEU A 308 -8.16 40.89 22.05
N GLU A 309 -8.48 40.54 23.30
CA GLU A 309 -9.69 39.79 23.65
C GLU A 309 -10.84 40.72 24.04
N ASP A 310 -10.55 41.84 24.71
CA ASP A 310 -11.53 42.83 25.11
C ASP A 310 -11.79 43.86 24.01
N ILE A 311 -13.06 44.01 23.63
CA ILE A 311 -13.51 44.93 22.56
C ILE A 311 -13.54 46.38 23.03
N ASP A 312 -13.64 46.60 24.34
CA ASP A 312 -13.77 47.94 24.95
C ASP A 312 -12.45 48.73 24.95
N LEU A 313 -11.31 48.05 24.82
CA LEU A 313 -10.00 48.69 24.76
C LEU A 313 -9.74 49.29 23.37
N PRO A 314 -9.07 50.45 23.27
CA PRO A 314 -8.77 51.05 21.98
C PRO A 314 -7.83 50.14 21.17
N PRO A 315 -7.85 50.16 19.82
CA PRO A 315 -7.06 49.24 19.00
C PRO A 315 -5.55 49.44 19.11
N PHE A 316 -5.12 50.65 19.40
CA PHE A 316 -3.73 51.03 19.62
C PHE A 316 -3.59 51.48 21.08
N TYR A 317 -3.11 50.58 21.93
CA TYR A 317 -2.78 50.89 23.32
C TYR A 317 -1.53 50.16 23.75
N PHE A 318 -0.93 50.62 24.84
CA PHE A 318 0.21 49.98 25.46
C PHE A 318 -0.27 48.85 26.36
N ASP A 319 -0.17 47.61 25.87
CA ASP A 319 -0.57 46.41 26.60
C ASP A 319 0.38 46.14 27.77
N LEU A 320 -0.14 45.59 28.87
CA LEU A 320 0.64 45.23 30.07
C LEU A 320 1.71 44.17 29.78
N ILE A 321 1.57 43.38 28.71
CA ILE A 321 2.55 42.41 28.25
C ILE A 321 3.80 43.10 27.68
N ILE A 322 3.68 44.35 27.22
CA ILE A 322 4.80 45.10 26.64
C ILE A 322 5.68 45.66 27.77
N ASN A 323 6.98 45.39 27.68
CA ASN A 323 7.94 45.95 28.63
C ASN A 323 7.93 47.49 28.56
N PRO A 324 7.83 48.21 29.70
CA PRO A 324 7.82 49.67 29.71
C PRO A 324 9.13 50.24 29.16
N ILE A 325 9.04 51.32 28.41
CA ILE A 325 10.20 52.00 27.83
C ILE A 325 10.85 52.85 28.93
N PRO A 326 12.11 52.58 29.34
CA PRO A 326 12.78 53.37 30.36
C PRO A 326 13.14 54.77 29.82
N SER A 327 12.68 55.82 30.50
CA SER A 327 12.97 57.22 30.13
C SER A 327 14.39 57.69 30.45
N TYR A 328 15.15 56.96 31.28
CA TYR A 328 16.48 57.37 31.75
C TYR A 328 17.60 57.30 30.69
N ARG A 329 17.29 56.90 29.45
CA ARG A 329 18.25 56.85 28.33
C ARG A 329 18.27 58.11 27.45
N ASP A 330 17.54 59.17 27.81
CA ASP A 330 17.70 60.50 27.23
C ASP A 330 19.04 61.14 27.67
N ARG A 331 20.15 60.56 27.23
CA ARG A 331 21.32 61.38 26.87
C ARG A 331 21.03 61.87 25.47
N SER A 332 20.41 63.05 25.35
CA SER A 332 20.60 63.85 24.16
C SER A 332 22.11 63.90 23.91
N PRO A 333 22.65 63.42 22.78
CA PRO A 333 24.03 63.76 22.44
C PRO A 333 24.10 65.28 22.52
N ASP A 334 25.18 65.82 23.10
CA ASP A 334 25.44 67.26 23.32
C ASP A 334 25.47 68.10 22.02
N SER A 335 24.88 67.62 20.93
CA SER A 335 24.73 68.24 19.61
C SER A 335 23.45 69.06 19.43
N ASP A 336 22.51 69.08 20.39
CA ASP A 336 21.23 69.81 20.24
C ASP A 336 21.26 71.27 20.73
N LYS A 337 22.39 71.78 21.21
CA LYS A 337 22.55 73.22 21.46
C LYS A 337 22.76 74.07 20.19
N ASP A 338 23.19 73.46 19.07
CA ASP A 338 23.53 74.18 17.83
C ASP A 338 22.53 74.01 16.67
N ARG A 339 21.31 73.51 16.92
CA ARG A 339 20.32 73.24 15.85
C ARG A 339 19.02 74.05 15.88
N TYR A 340 18.97 75.13 16.65
CA TYR A 340 17.81 76.05 16.64
C TYR A 340 17.99 77.30 15.75
N ASP A 341 18.89 77.27 14.77
CA ASP A 341 19.00 78.29 13.72
C ASP A 341 18.55 77.81 12.32
N LYS A 342 17.59 76.87 12.25
CA LYS A 342 16.90 76.53 10.99
C LYS A 342 15.40 76.72 11.11
N LEU A 343 14.95 77.90 10.67
CA LEU A 343 13.61 78.22 10.19
C LEU A 343 12.46 77.64 11.03
N VAL A 344 12.20 78.28 12.17
CA VAL A 344 10.85 78.22 12.76
C VAL A 344 9.91 78.87 11.75
N ILE A 345 9.17 78.06 11.00
CA ILE A 345 8.03 78.52 10.20
C ILE A 345 6.97 79.02 11.20
N LYS A 346 7.07 80.30 11.62
CA LYS A 346 6.12 80.92 12.55
C LYS A 346 4.72 81.07 11.94
N HIS A 347 4.63 81.02 10.61
CA HIS A 347 3.39 81.08 9.84
C HIS A 347 3.39 79.98 8.78
N VAL A 348 2.71 78.88 9.08
CA VAL A 348 2.27 77.92 8.08
C VAL A 348 1.15 78.63 7.29
N GLU A 349 1.25 78.72 5.96
CA GLU A 349 0.18 79.29 5.13
C GLU A 349 -1.17 78.67 5.55
N ARG A 350 -2.18 79.53 5.80
CA ARG A 350 -3.52 79.10 6.19
C ARG A 350 -4.02 78.02 5.22
N GLY A 351 -4.09 76.77 5.68
CA GLY A 351 -4.58 75.65 4.87
C GLY A 351 -3.78 74.34 4.99
N ILE A 352 -2.60 74.32 5.61
CA ILE A 352 -1.82 73.08 5.75
C ILE A 352 -2.17 72.38 7.07
N LEU A 353 -3.04 71.38 6.98
CA LEU A 353 -3.35 70.43 8.05
C LEU A 353 -2.57 69.11 7.85
N PRO A 354 -2.40 68.28 8.89
CA PRO A 354 -1.93 66.91 8.71
C PRO A 354 -2.76 66.18 7.65
N LEU A 355 -2.11 65.36 6.81
CA LEU A 355 -2.72 64.72 5.62
C LEU A 355 -4.07 64.03 5.88
N LEU A 356 -4.31 63.51 7.09
CA LEU A 356 -5.52 62.78 7.47
C LEU A 356 -6.26 63.42 8.66
N TYR A 357 -6.18 64.74 8.84
CA TYR A 357 -6.81 65.45 9.97
C TYR A 357 -8.32 65.17 10.11
N ASN A 358 -9.03 64.96 8.99
CA ASN A 358 -10.47 64.69 8.99
C ASN A 358 -10.86 63.25 9.35
N HIS A 359 -9.88 62.33 9.51
CA HIS A 359 -10.15 60.92 9.77
C HIS A 359 -9.70 60.50 11.18
N PRO A 360 -10.53 59.76 11.93
CA PRO A 360 -10.12 59.25 13.24
C PRO A 360 -9.00 58.21 13.09
N LEU A 361 -8.13 58.11 14.10
CA LEU A 361 -7.00 57.18 14.12
C LEU A 361 -7.43 55.71 13.96
N TYR A 362 -8.58 55.36 14.54
CA TYR A 362 -9.15 54.02 14.44
C TYR A 362 -10.68 54.06 14.35
N THR A 363 -11.24 52.94 13.92
CA THR A 363 -12.68 52.68 13.84
C THR A 363 -13.00 51.38 14.58
N GLU A 364 -14.27 51.10 14.85
CA GLU A 364 -14.74 49.83 15.44
C GLU A 364 -14.24 48.58 14.67
N ARG A 365 -13.97 48.72 13.36
CA ARG A 365 -13.51 47.61 12.51
C ARG A 365 -11.99 47.44 12.47
N THR A 366 -11.23 48.37 13.05
CA THR A 366 -9.76 48.36 12.98
C THR A 366 -9.18 47.14 13.71
N ILE A 367 -9.71 46.77 14.89
CA ILE A 367 -9.29 45.58 15.64
C ILE A 367 -9.45 44.32 14.80
N ASN A 368 -10.66 44.12 14.24
CA ASN A 368 -10.96 42.99 13.37
C ASN A 368 -10.06 42.96 12.12
N GLY A 369 -9.73 44.12 11.56
CA GLY A 369 -8.81 44.25 10.43
C GLY A 369 -7.39 43.78 10.76
N ILE A 370 -6.86 44.20 11.91
CA ILE A 370 -5.52 43.79 12.39
C ILE A 370 -5.51 42.29 12.72
N GLN A 371 -6.54 41.79 13.40
CA GLN A 371 -6.67 40.35 13.68
C GLN A 371 -6.70 39.51 12.40
N LEU A 372 -7.43 39.95 11.38
CA LEU A 372 -7.49 39.25 10.09
C LEU A 372 -6.16 39.28 9.34
N TYR A 373 -5.34 40.33 9.50
CA TYR A 373 -4.02 40.40 8.90
C TYR A 373 -3.10 39.26 9.39
N HIS A 374 -3.17 38.97 10.69
CA HIS A 374 -2.42 37.88 11.33
C HIS A 374 -3.14 36.52 11.30
N ALA A 375 -4.33 36.44 10.71
CA ALA A 375 -5.09 35.20 10.68
C ALA A 375 -4.46 34.14 9.75
N PRO A 376 -4.62 32.84 10.05
CA PRO A 376 -4.20 31.78 9.15
C PRO A 376 -5.00 31.81 7.83
N TYR A 377 -4.37 31.34 6.74
CA TYR A 377 -5.09 31.06 5.49
C TYR A 377 -6.24 30.07 5.78
N PRO A 378 -7.50 30.34 5.37
CA PRO A 378 -7.90 31.27 4.31
C PRO A 378 -8.35 32.68 4.74
N PHE A 379 -8.38 32.99 6.04
CA PHE A 379 -9.02 34.21 6.56
C PHE A 379 -8.22 35.50 6.33
N ASN A 380 -6.91 35.40 6.10
CA ASN A 380 -6.04 36.54 5.77
C ASN A 380 -6.27 37.16 4.38
N LYS A 381 -7.13 36.57 3.54
CA LYS A 381 -7.42 37.07 2.19
C LYS A 381 -8.84 37.60 2.09
N LYS A 382 -8.99 38.77 1.45
CA LYS A 382 -10.32 39.35 1.13
C LYS A 382 -11.03 38.63 -0.02
N CYS A 383 -10.27 38.18 -1.03
CA CYS A 383 -10.79 37.52 -2.24
C CYS A 383 -10.05 36.20 -2.49
N GLY A 384 -10.75 35.22 -3.07
CA GLY A 384 -10.19 33.92 -3.42
C GLY A 384 -11.08 33.14 -4.38
N TYR A 385 -10.56 32.03 -4.90
CA TYR A 385 -11.33 31.10 -5.70
C TYR A 385 -12.15 30.16 -4.81
N THR A 386 -13.34 29.79 -5.27
CA THR A 386 -14.08 28.69 -4.66
C THR A 386 -13.36 27.38 -4.91
N ARG A 387 -13.40 26.48 -3.92
CA ARG A 387 -12.75 25.17 -4.01
C ARG A 387 -13.78 24.09 -3.78
N ARG A 388 -13.44 22.86 -4.13
CA ARG A 388 -14.30 21.72 -3.79
C ARG A 388 -14.22 21.51 -2.29
N GLY A 389 -15.34 21.18 -1.64
CA GLY A 389 -15.32 20.90 -0.19
C GLY A 389 -14.38 19.75 0.19
N LEU A 390 -14.18 18.80 -0.74
CA LEU A 390 -13.19 17.72 -0.61
C LEU A 390 -11.74 18.22 -0.48
N ASP A 391 -11.40 19.35 -1.10
CA ASP A 391 -10.05 19.87 -1.15
C ASP A 391 -9.68 20.69 0.11
N ILE A 392 -10.66 20.98 0.98
CA ILE A 392 -10.47 21.73 2.23
C ILE A 392 -10.24 20.75 3.40
N PRO A 393 -9.05 20.75 4.03
CA PRO A 393 -8.75 19.86 5.15
C PRO A 393 -8.93 20.52 6.51
N LEU A 394 -10.09 20.30 7.13
CA LEU A 394 -10.48 20.91 8.41
C LEU A 394 -9.52 20.59 9.57
N VAL A 395 -9.01 19.35 9.65
CA VAL A 395 -8.22 18.86 10.80
C VAL A 395 -6.71 18.77 10.52
N GLN A 396 -6.25 19.35 9.41
CA GLN A 396 -4.85 19.20 9.00
C GLN A 396 -3.86 19.98 9.86
N SER A 397 -4.25 21.15 10.37
CA SER A 397 -3.46 21.94 11.33
C SER A 397 -3.16 21.12 12.58
N TRP A 398 -4.17 20.42 13.12
CA TRP A 398 -4.07 19.75 14.41
C TRP A 398 -2.97 18.70 14.52
N PHE A 399 -2.75 17.88 13.48
CA PHE A 399 -1.71 16.85 13.51
C PHE A 399 -0.35 17.35 13.01
N LYS A 400 -0.28 18.56 12.45
CA LYS A 400 0.98 19.25 12.13
C LYS A 400 1.63 19.87 13.36
N GLU A 401 0.87 20.07 14.43
CA GLU A 401 1.38 20.56 15.71
C GLU A 401 2.06 19.44 16.52
N HIS A 402 2.93 19.83 17.45
CA HIS A 402 3.47 18.90 18.43
C HIS A 402 2.36 18.42 19.37
N ILE A 403 2.35 17.11 19.64
CA ILE A 403 1.41 16.52 20.58
C ILE A 403 1.92 16.66 22.03
N SER A 404 1.03 17.04 22.94
CA SER A 404 1.32 17.03 24.38
C SER A 404 1.59 15.62 24.89
N ALA A 405 2.58 15.48 25.77
CA ALA A 405 2.90 14.22 26.43
C ALA A 405 1.75 13.66 27.29
N LYS A 406 0.78 14.50 27.69
CA LYS A 406 -0.42 14.11 28.45
C LYS A 406 -1.34 13.15 27.67
N TYR A 407 -1.27 13.15 26.34
CA TYR A 407 -2.12 12.25 25.53
C TYR A 407 -1.64 10.79 25.58
N PRO A 408 -2.56 9.81 25.58
CA PRO A 408 -2.21 8.39 25.53
C PRO A 408 -1.40 7.99 24.29
N VAL A 409 -0.57 6.96 24.43
CA VAL A 409 0.30 6.42 23.36
C VAL A 409 -0.46 6.18 22.05
N LYS A 410 -1.67 5.63 22.14
CA LYS A 410 -2.54 5.37 20.98
C LYS A 410 -2.78 6.61 20.12
N VAL A 411 -2.97 7.79 20.74
CA VAL A 411 -3.19 9.06 20.03
C VAL A 411 -1.88 9.57 19.45
N ARG A 412 -0.78 9.50 20.22
CA ARG A 412 0.55 9.90 19.75
C ARG A 412 0.98 9.14 18.49
N VAL A 413 0.73 7.83 18.45
CA VAL A 413 0.98 7.00 17.26
C VAL A 413 0.09 7.43 16.08
N SER A 414 -1.17 7.79 16.31
CA SER A 414 -2.05 8.28 15.25
C SER A 414 -1.59 9.60 14.66
N TYR A 415 -1.09 10.54 15.47
CA TYR A 415 -0.47 11.78 14.98
C TYR A 415 0.74 11.48 14.08
N GLN A 416 1.66 10.62 14.54
CA GLN A 416 2.83 10.20 13.75
C GLN A 416 2.43 9.55 12.42
N LYS A 417 1.39 8.71 12.39
CA LYS A 417 0.89 8.06 11.17
C LYS A 417 0.24 9.05 10.20
N LEU A 418 -0.50 10.04 10.70
CA LEU A 418 -1.09 11.09 9.87
C LEU A 418 -0.01 11.99 9.28
N LEU A 419 0.99 12.37 10.08
CA LEU A 419 2.20 13.06 9.61
C LEU A 419 2.92 12.25 8.54
N LYS A 420 3.14 10.94 8.76
CA LYS A 420 3.75 10.05 7.77
C LYS A 420 3.00 10.07 6.45
N CYS A 421 1.67 9.96 6.48
CA CYS A 421 0.83 10.04 5.28
C CYS A 421 0.96 11.41 4.59
N TRP A 422 0.98 12.49 5.36
CA TRP A 422 1.13 13.85 4.84
C TRP A 422 2.49 14.05 4.16
N VAL A 423 3.60 13.65 4.80
CA VAL A 423 4.96 13.72 4.23
C VAL A 423 5.06 12.88 2.95
N LEU A 424 4.57 11.63 2.94
CA LEU A 424 4.62 10.78 1.74
C LEU A 424 3.81 11.35 0.58
N ASN A 425 2.67 11.99 0.85
CA ASN A 425 1.85 12.62 -0.19
C ASN A 425 2.60 13.81 -0.83
N HIS A 426 3.36 14.59 -0.07
CA HIS A 426 4.13 15.72 -0.60
C HIS A 426 5.42 15.27 -1.28
N LEU A 427 6.12 14.28 -0.71
CA LEU A 427 7.36 13.75 -1.25
C LEU A 427 7.18 13.12 -2.64
N HIS A 428 6.09 12.37 -2.84
CA HIS A 428 5.78 11.74 -4.13
C HIS A 428 4.85 12.59 -5.01
N SER A 429 4.61 13.85 -4.65
CA SER A 429 3.81 14.76 -5.46
C SER A 429 4.54 15.07 -6.76
N LYS A 430 3.89 14.78 -7.90
CA LYS A 430 4.37 15.14 -9.23
C LYS A 430 3.42 16.18 -9.83
N LYS A 431 3.97 17.13 -10.59
CA LYS A 431 3.15 18.09 -11.34
C LYS A 431 2.17 17.31 -12.25
N PRO A 432 0.88 17.64 -12.27
CA PRO A 432 -0.09 16.93 -13.10
C PRO A 432 0.29 17.10 -14.57
N LYS A 433 0.35 15.99 -15.32
CA LYS A 433 0.63 16.02 -16.76
C LYS A 433 -0.56 16.67 -17.48
N SER A 434 -0.28 17.58 -18.42
CA SER A 434 -1.31 18.13 -19.30
C SER A 434 -1.88 17.02 -20.17
N MET A 435 -3.20 16.79 -20.07
CA MET A 435 -3.92 15.75 -20.80
C MET A 435 -5.15 16.37 -21.46
N LYS A 436 -5.60 15.82 -22.59
CA LYS A 436 -6.86 16.24 -23.24
C LYS A 436 -8.03 16.04 -22.26
N LYS A 437 -8.76 17.13 -21.95
CA LYS A 437 -9.91 17.09 -21.04
C LYS A 437 -11.03 16.23 -21.65
N LYS A 438 -11.41 15.15 -20.96
CA LYS A 438 -12.53 14.28 -21.32
C LYS A 438 -13.71 14.53 -20.37
N TYR A 439 -14.78 15.10 -20.87
CA TYR A 439 -15.98 15.43 -20.10
C TYR A 439 -17.06 14.35 -20.28
N LEU A 440 -17.00 13.28 -19.47
CA LEU A 440 -17.87 12.12 -19.59
C LEU A 440 -19.37 12.48 -19.60
N PHE A 441 -19.82 13.30 -18.65
CA PHE A 441 -21.23 13.69 -18.55
C PHE A 441 -21.68 14.65 -19.65
N ARG A 442 -20.78 15.47 -20.20
CA ARG A 442 -21.08 16.29 -21.39
C ARG A 442 -21.29 15.40 -22.62
N ILE A 443 -20.50 14.33 -22.75
CA ILE A 443 -20.67 13.32 -23.79
C ILE A 443 -22.02 12.61 -23.60
N PHE A 444 -22.34 12.13 -22.39
CA PHE A 444 -23.64 11.48 -22.13
C PHE A 444 -24.81 12.42 -22.42
N LYS A 445 -24.80 13.65 -21.89
CA LYS A 445 -25.83 14.66 -22.16
C LYS A 445 -26.01 14.94 -23.65
N SER A 446 -24.94 14.87 -24.46
CA SER A 446 -25.03 15.07 -25.91
C SER A 446 -25.76 13.94 -26.65
N THR A 447 -25.79 12.73 -26.09
CA THR A 447 -26.48 11.58 -26.71
C THR A 447 -27.97 11.61 -26.44
N LYS A 448 -28.78 11.01 -27.33
CA LYS A 448 -30.24 10.91 -27.15
C LYS A 448 -30.68 10.04 -25.95
N PHE A 449 -29.79 9.17 -25.45
CA PHE A 449 -30.10 8.19 -24.41
C PHE A 449 -30.11 8.76 -22.98
N PHE A 450 -29.71 10.02 -22.80
CA PHE A 450 -29.66 10.65 -21.49
C PHE A 450 -30.48 11.93 -21.45
N GLN A 451 -31.21 12.13 -20.36
CA GLN A 451 -31.95 13.37 -20.07
C GLN A 451 -31.44 13.99 -18.77
N CYS A 452 -31.85 15.24 -18.52
CA CYS A 452 -31.50 15.99 -17.31
C CYS A 452 -32.75 16.32 -16.51
N THR A 453 -32.67 16.29 -15.19
CA THR A 453 -33.74 16.70 -14.28
C THR A 453 -33.10 17.20 -12.97
N GLU A 454 -33.88 17.77 -12.07
CA GLU A 454 -33.46 18.17 -10.73
C GLU A 454 -34.25 17.35 -9.71
N MET A 455 -33.55 16.70 -8.78
CA MET A 455 -34.17 15.79 -7.81
C MET A 455 -33.48 15.86 -6.45
N ASP A 456 -34.22 15.50 -5.39
CA ASP A 456 -33.67 15.41 -4.05
C ASP A 456 -32.61 14.30 -3.95
N TRP A 457 -31.56 14.57 -3.17
CA TRP A 457 -30.44 13.67 -2.99
C TRP A 457 -30.85 12.30 -2.43
N VAL A 458 -31.83 12.25 -1.51
CA VAL A 458 -32.29 10.99 -0.91
C VAL A 458 -33.00 10.13 -1.97
N GLU A 459 -33.82 10.74 -2.82
CA GLU A 459 -34.48 10.06 -3.92
C GLU A 459 -33.45 9.47 -4.90
N ILE A 460 -32.44 10.24 -5.28
CA ILE A 460 -31.36 9.77 -6.16
C ILE A 460 -30.58 8.63 -5.49
N GLY A 461 -30.34 8.72 -4.18
CA GLY A 461 -29.66 7.69 -3.41
C GLY A 461 -30.41 6.36 -3.42
N LEU A 462 -31.72 6.38 -3.19
CA LEU A 462 -32.59 5.21 -3.25
C LEU A 462 -32.58 4.61 -4.67
N GLN A 463 -32.67 5.45 -5.70
CA GLN A 463 -32.56 5.01 -7.10
C GLN A 463 -31.23 4.30 -7.37
N VAL A 464 -30.09 4.90 -7.02
CA VAL A 464 -28.76 4.29 -7.26
C VAL A 464 -28.63 2.95 -6.52
N CYS A 465 -29.17 2.83 -5.31
CA CYS A 465 -29.17 1.57 -4.57
C CYS A 465 -30.03 0.49 -5.26
N ARG A 466 -31.25 0.84 -5.68
CA ARG A 466 -32.15 -0.07 -6.42
C ARG A 466 -31.53 -0.52 -7.75
N GLN A 467 -30.99 0.43 -8.53
CA GLN A 467 -30.30 0.16 -9.79
C GLN A 467 -29.09 -0.76 -9.60
N GLY A 468 -28.28 -0.52 -8.56
CA GLY A 468 -27.12 -1.35 -8.22
C GLY A 468 -27.51 -2.78 -7.83
N TYR A 469 -28.56 -2.93 -7.02
CA TYR A 469 -29.12 -4.22 -6.64
C TYR A 469 -29.61 -5.00 -7.87
N ASN A 470 -30.45 -4.38 -8.70
CA ASN A 470 -31.00 -5.00 -9.90
C ASN A 470 -29.90 -5.44 -10.87
N MET A 471 -28.88 -4.62 -11.12
CA MET A 471 -27.77 -4.99 -12.01
C MET A 471 -26.96 -6.19 -11.51
N LEU A 472 -26.70 -6.25 -10.20
CA LEU A 472 -25.99 -7.39 -9.61
C LEU A 472 -26.85 -8.64 -9.62
N ASN A 473 -28.14 -8.51 -9.32
CA ASN A 473 -29.07 -9.63 -9.34
C ASN A 473 -29.25 -10.19 -10.76
N LEU A 474 -29.44 -9.32 -11.76
CA LEU A 474 -29.49 -9.71 -13.16
C LEU A 474 -28.20 -10.41 -13.62
N LEU A 475 -27.03 -10.06 -13.08
CA LEU A 475 -25.78 -10.76 -13.39
C LEU A 475 -25.73 -12.16 -12.76
N ILE A 476 -26.34 -12.37 -11.59
CA ILE A 476 -26.50 -13.68 -10.96
C ILE A 476 -27.43 -14.55 -11.81
N HIS A 477 -28.60 -14.02 -12.18
CA HIS A 477 -29.58 -14.71 -13.03
C HIS A 477 -29.03 -14.99 -14.44
N ARG A 478 -28.30 -14.05 -15.06
CA ARG A 478 -27.67 -14.24 -16.39
C ARG A 478 -26.62 -15.37 -16.40
N LYS A 479 -26.05 -15.71 -15.23
CA LYS A 479 -25.13 -16.84 -15.07
C LYS A 479 -25.83 -18.15 -14.70
N ASN A 480 -27.16 -18.14 -14.59
CA ASN A 480 -28.00 -19.25 -14.14
C ASN A 480 -27.51 -19.78 -12.78
N LEU A 481 -27.51 -18.90 -11.78
CA LEU A 481 -27.08 -19.17 -10.40
C LEU A 481 -28.27 -19.04 -9.42
N ASN A 482 -29.34 -19.79 -9.67
CA ASN A 482 -30.61 -19.70 -8.92
C ASN A 482 -30.49 -20.12 -7.44
N TYR A 483 -29.39 -20.76 -7.07
CA TYR A 483 -29.08 -21.19 -5.70
C TYR A 483 -28.31 -20.13 -4.88
N LEU A 484 -28.13 -18.93 -5.44
CA LEU A 484 -27.61 -17.76 -4.74
C LEU A 484 -28.70 -16.70 -4.64
N HIS A 485 -28.86 -16.15 -3.45
CA HIS A 485 -29.72 -15.01 -3.19
C HIS A 485 -28.86 -13.81 -2.79
N LEU A 486 -29.16 -12.65 -3.39
CA LEU A 486 -28.60 -11.36 -2.99
C LEU A 486 -29.70 -10.64 -2.23
N ASP A 487 -29.46 -10.33 -0.96
CA ASP A 487 -30.41 -9.54 -0.16
C ASP A 487 -30.26 -8.03 -0.42
N TYR A 488 -31.19 -7.22 0.11
CA TYR A 488 -31.24 -5.78 -0.17
C TYR A 488 -30.12 -4.98 0.54
N ASN A 489 -29.50 -5.56 1.57
CA ASN A 489 -28.27 -5.07 2.21
C ASN A 489 -26.99 -5.60 1.54
N PHE A 490 -27.14 -6.22 0.36
CA PHE A 490 -26.06 -6.71 -0.50
C PHE A 490 -25.23 -7.84 0.11
N ASN A 491 -25.75 -8.67 1.00
CA ASN A 491 -25.16 -9.97 1.33
C ASN A 491 -25.52 -10.99 0.25
N LEU A 492 -24.53 -11.79 -0.15
CA LEU A 492 -24.73 -12.91 -1.07
C LEU A 492 -24.73 -14.17 -0.24
N LYS A 493 -25.90 -14.82 -0.14
CA LYS A 493 -26.12 -16.02 0.67
C LYS A 493 -26.48 -17.19 -0.26
N PRO A 494 -25.96 -18.40 -0.02
CA PRO A 494 -26.45 -19.59 -0.71
C PRO A 494 -27.82 -19.98 -0.15
N VAL A 495 -28.78 -20.29 -1.03
CA VAL A 495 -30.13 -20.72 -0.63
C VAL A 495 -30.11 -22.15 -0.05
N LYS A 496 -29.15 -22.96 -0.51
CA LYS A 496 -28.93 -24.35 -0.09
C LYS A 496 -27.43 -24.65 -0.01
N THR A 497 -27.07 -25.76 0.61
CA THR A 497 -25.70 -26.28 0.54
C THR A 497 -25.32 -26.60 -0.90
N LEU A 498 -24.22 -26.00 -1.38
CA LEU A 498 -23.81 -26.09 -2.78
C LEU A 498 -22.94 -27.31 -3.05
N THR A 499 -23.19 -28.00 -4.15
CA THR A 499 -22.29 -29.04 -4.67
C THR A 499 -20.93 -28.44 -5.09
N THR A 500 -19.90 -29.29 -5.24
CA THR A 500 -18.58 -28.82 -5.70
C THR A 500 -18.62 -28.16 -7.08
N LYS A 501 -19.51 -28.62 -7.98
CA LYS A 501 -19.75 -28.04 -9.31
C LYS A 501 -20.43 -26.68 -9.22
N GLU A 502 -21.50 -26.55 -8.44
CA GLU A 502 -22.20 -25.29 -8.19
C GLU A 502 -21.26 -24.27 -7.53
N ARG A 503 -20.48 -24.68 -6.53
CA ARG A 503 -19.50 -23.82 -5.84
C ARG A 503 -18.41 -23.32 -6.77
N LYS A 504 -17.89 -24.17 -7.68
CA LYS A 504 -16.91 -23.76 -8.68
C LYS A 504 -17.51 -22.78 -9.70
N LYS A 505 -18.76 -22.98 -10.12
CA LYS A 505 -19.48 -22.11 -11.09
C LYS A 505 -19.84 -20.74 -10.50
N SER A 506 -20.29 -20.72 -9.25
CA SER A 506 -20.78 -19.53 -8.55
C SER A 506 -19.69 -18.67 -7.91
N ARG A 507 -18.43 -19.12 -7.94
CA ARG A 507 -17.30 -18.36 -7.39
C ARG A 507 -17.05 -17.07 -8.17
N PHE A 508 -17.62 -15.98 -7.67
CA PHE A 508 -17.38 -14.64 -8.20
C PHE A 508 -15.97 -14.14 -7.84
N GLY A 509 -15.44 -13.27 -8.71
CA GLY A 509 -14.15 -12.62 -8.51
C GLY A 509 -14.25 -11.29 -7.77
N ASN A 510 -13.11 -10.64 -7.56
CA ASN A 510 -13.03 -9.37 -6.84
C ASN A 510 -13.85 -8.24 -7.47
N ALA A 511 -14.07 -8.24 -8.79
CA ALA A 511 -14.84 -7.21 -9.47
C ALA A 511 -16.28 -7.12 -8.97
N PHE A 512 -16.95 -8.28 -8.87
CA PHE A 512 -18.33 -8.38 -8.40
C PHE A 512 -18.42 -8.02 -6.92
N HIS A 513 -17.61 -8.67 -6.08
CA HIS A 513 -17.67 -8.47 -4.64
C HIS A 513 -17.24 -7.06 -4.21
N LEU A 514 -16.22 -6.46 -4.82
CA LEU A 514 -15.82 -5.09 -4.49
C LEU A 514 -16.91 -4.07 -4.88
N CYS A 515 -17.58 -4.27 -6.02
CA CYS A 515 -18.72 -3.42 -6.43
C CYS A 515 -19.88 -3.56 -5.43
N ARG A 516 -20.24 -4.80 -5.08
CA ARG A 516 -21.27 -5.12 -4.08
C ARG A 516 -21.02 -4.44 -2.74
N GLU A 517 -19.79 -4.50 -2.22
CA GLU A 517 -19.45 -3.89 -0.93
C GLU A 517 -19.44 -2.35 -0.98
N ILE A 518 -19.13 -1.74 -2.13
CA ILE A 518 -19.26 -0.28 -2.33
C ILE A 518 -20.73 0.13 -2.32
N LEU A 519 -21.59 -0.65 -2.96
CA LEU A 519 -23.04 -0.45 -2.93
C LEU A 519 -23.59 -0.63 -1.51
N ARG A 520 -23.13 -1.62 -0.75
CA ARG A 520 -23.46 -1.78 0.67
C ARG A 520 -23.11 -0.53 1.49
N LEU A 521 -21.90 0.01 1.34
CA LEU A 521 -21.49 1.25 2.01
C LEU A 521 -22.41 2.42 1.65
N THR A 522 -22.76 2.52 0.36
CA THR A 522 -23.63 3.58 -0.15
C THR A 522 -25.04 3.46 0.43
N LYS A 523 -25.58 2.24 0.44
CA LYS A 523 -26.89 1.90 1.02
C LYS A 523 -26.95 2.29 2.50
N SER A 524 -25.96 1.91 3.31
CA SER A 524 -25.93 2.31 4.73
C SER A 524 -25.96 3.84 4.95
N ILE A 525 -25.33 4.62 4.06
CA ILE A 525 -25.35 6.09 4.15
C ILE A 525 -26.72 6.64 3.73
N VAL A 526 -27.25 6.18 2.59
CA VAL A 526 -28.56 6.60 2.08
C VAL A 526 -29.66 6.25 3.08
N ASP A 527 -29.67 5.03 3.60
CA ASP A 527 -30.64 4.58 4.61
C ASP A 527 -30.60 5.41 5.89
N SER A 528 -29.41 5.89 6.28
CA SER A 528 -29.30 6.78 7.44
C SER A 528 -30.00 8.11 7.19
N HIS A 529 -29.87 8.67 5.98
CA HIS A 529 -30.63 9.86 5.59
C HIS A 529 -32.12 9.59 5.42
N VAL A 530 -32.52 8.40 4.94
CA VAL A 530 -33.94 8.00 4.87
C VAL A 530 -34.56 7.97 6.26
N GLN A 531 -33.90 7.34 7.24
CA GLN A 531 -34.37 7.30 8.63
C GLN A 531 -34.48 8.70 9.26
N TYR A 532 -33.58 9.62 8.93
CA TYR A 532 -33.70 11.03 9.32
C TYR A 532 -34.91 11.71 8.68
N ARG A 533 -35.15 11.46 7.39
CA ARG A 533 -36.28 12.05 6.64
C ARG A 533 -37.64 11.49 7.05
N LEU A 534 -37.69 10.25 7.52
CA LEU A 534 -38.89 9.64 8.09
C LEU A 534 -39.22 10.16 9.50
N GLY A 535 -38.33 10.94 10.12
CA GLY A 535 -38.54 11.44 11.49
C GLY A 535 -38.09 10.48 12.60
N ASN A 536 -37.56 9.30 12.27
CA ASN A 536 -37.18 8.27 13.25
C ASN A 536 -35.89 8.60 14.03
N ILE A 537 -35.03 9.44 13.46
CA ILE A 537 -33.70 9.78 13.98
C ILE A 537 -33.51 11.29 13.92
N ASP A 538 -32.86 11.87 14.94
CA ASP A 538 -32.54 13.30 14.96
C ASP A 538 -31.29 13.66 14.12
N ALA A 539 -31.11 14.96 13.83
CA ALA A 539 -30.00 15.44 13.01
C ALA A 539 -28.60 15.16 13.63
N TYR A 540 -28.50 15.14 14.97
CA TYR A 540 -27.24 14.87 15.68
C TYR A 540 -26.86 13.39 15.63
N GLN A 541 -27.84 12.51 15.76
CA GLN A 541 -27.74 11.06 15.61
C GLN A 541 -27.42 10.69 14.17
N LEU A 542 -28.01 11.37 13.17
CA LEU A 542 -27.62 11.23 11.77
C LEU A 542 -26.13 11.57 11.59
N ALA A 543 -25.67 12.71 12.13
CA ALA A 543 -24.28 13.12 12.01
C ALA A 543 -23.31 12.13 12.70
N ASP A 544 -23.63 11.65 13.91
CA ASP A 544 -22.86 10.61 14.61
C ASP A 544 -22.91 9.26 13.87
N GLY A 545 -24.05 8.92 13.26
CA GLY A 545 -24.24 7.74 12.44
C GLY A 545 -23.35 7.73 11.20
N ILE A 546 -23.35 8.82 10.42
CA ILE A 546 -22.47 8.98 9.25
C ILE A 546 -21.00 8.93 9.66
N GLN A 547 -20.64 9.60 10.77
CA GLN A 547 -19.28 9.53 11.31
C GLN A 547 -18.89 8.10 11.70
N TYR A 548 -19.82 7.35 12.29
CA TYR A 548 -19.62 5.96 12.65
C TYR A 548 -19.42 5.07 11.42
N ILE A 549 -20.23 5.24 10.38
CA ILE A 549 -20.10 4.52 9.10
C ILE A 549 -18.69 4.74 8.53
N PHE A 550 -18.28 6.00 8.32
CA PHE A 550 -16.98 6.28 7.72
C PHE A 550 -15.78 5.89 8.60
N SER A 551 -15.96 5.83 9.92
CA SER A 551 -14.96 5.33 10.85
C SER A 551 -14.81 3.80 10.82
N HIS A 552 -15.90 3.08 10.56
CA HIS A 552 -16.00 1.62 10.73
C HIS A 552 -16.39 0.87 9.45
N VAL A 553 -16.09 1.42 8.27
CA VAL A 553 -16.33 0.73 6.98
C VAL A 553 -15.75 -0.68 6.95
N GLY A 554 -14.57 -0.88 7.56
CA GLY A 554 -13.97 -2.22 7.64
C GLY A 554 -14.76 -3.24 8.46
N GLN A 555 -15.64 -2.79 9.36
CA GLN A 555 -16.48 -3.66 10.19
C GLN A 555 -17.89 -3.81 9.60
N LEU A 556 -18.47 -2.74 9.05
CA LEU A 556 -19.84 -2.74 8.51
C LEU A 556 -19.95 -3.38 7.11
N THR A 557 -18.86 -3.38 6.36
CA THR A 557 -18.79 -4.01 5.03
C THR A 557 -17.91 -5.26 5.09
N GLY A 558 -17.23 -5.58 4.00
CA GLY A 558 -16.12 -6.53 3.97
C GLY A 558 -15.11 -6.19 2.87
N MET A 559 -15.02 -4.92 2.46
CA MET A 559 -14.25 -4.49 1.28
C MET A 559 -12.79 -4.93 1.31
N TYR A 560 -12.17 -4.99 2.51
CA TYR A 560 -10.77 -5.36 2.67
C TYR A 560 -10.46 -6.80 2.23
N ARG A 561 -11.45 -7.70 2.23
CA ARG A 561 -11.30 -9.09 1.75
C ARG A 561 -11.03 -9.14 0.25
N TYR A 562 -11.66 -8.25 -0.52
CA TYR A 562 -11.59 -8.22 -1.98
C TYR A 562 -10.54 -7.21 -2.50
N LYS A 563 -10.10 -6.28 -1.66
CA LYS A 563 -8.97 -5.38 -1.92
C LYS A 563 -8.27 -4.97 -0.63
N TYR A 564 -7.26 -5.74 -0.21
CA TYR A 564 -6.58 -5.53 1.08
C TYR A 564 -5.86 -4.18 1.22
N ARG A 565 -5.42 -3.56 0.11
CA ARG A 565 -4.79 -2.22 0.13
C ARG A 565 -5.69 -1.14 0.77
N LEU A 566 -7.01 -1.36 0.82
CA LEU A 566 -7.99 -0.52 1.54
C LEU A 566 -7.71 -0.41 3.05
N MET A 567 -6.93 -1.31 3.63
CA MET A 567 -6.46 -1.19 5.02
C MET A 567 -5.68 0.11 5.28
N ARG A 568 -5.14 0.76 4.23
CA ARG A 568 -4.58 2.11 4.34
C ARG A 568 -5.65 3.13 4.76
N GLN A 569 -6.82 3.13 4.12
CA GLN A 569 -7.93 4.03 4.44
C GLN A 569 -8.54 3.72 5.81
N VAL A 570 -8.79 2.44 6.10
CA VAL A 570 -9.38 2.04 7.39
C VAL A 570 -8.49 2.48 8.56
N ARG A 571 -7.17 2.30 8.45
CA ARG A 571 -6.23 2.78 9.48
C ARG A 571 -6.23 4.31 9.58
N MET A 572 -6.22 5.02 8.45
CA MET A 572 -6.29 6.49 8.43
C MET A 572 -7.58 7.01 9.08
N CYS A 573 -8.73 6.40 8.83
CA CYS A 573 -9.99 6.76 9.50
C CYS A 573 -9.94 6.51 11.00
N LYS A 574 -9.32 5.41 11.45
CA LYS A 574 -9.09 5.17 12.88
C LYS A 574 -8.18 6.24 13.50
N ASP A 575 -7.11 6.64 12.80
CA ASP A 575 -6.20 7.68 13.28
C ASP A 575 -6.87 9.06 13.35
N ILE A 576 -7.68 9.43 12.35
CA ILE A 576 -8.51 10.64 12.35
C ILE A 576 -9.55 10.59 13.48
N LYS A 577 -10.18 9.43 13.72
CA LYS A 577 -11.10 9.25 14.84
C LYS A 577 -10.42 9.54 16.18
N HIS A 578 -9.21 9.04 16.40
CA HIS A 578 -8.47 9.34 17.63
C HIS A 578 -8.15 10.83 17.75
N LEU A 579 -7.70 11.45 16.66
CA LEU A 579 -7.42 12.89 16.59
C LEU A 579 -8.65 13.73 16.99
N ILE A 580 -9.81 13.46 16.36
CA ILE A 580 -11.05 14.19 16.59
C ILE A 580 -11.55 13.96 18.02
N TYR A 581 -11.63 12.71 18.48
CA TYR A 581 -12.29 12.37 19.75
C TYR A 581 -11.56 12.96 20.96
N TYR A 582 -10.23 12.99 20.91
CA TYR A 582 -9.42 13.52 22.01
C TYR A 582 -9.37 15.05 22.05
N ARG A 583 -9.76 15.75 20.98
CA ARG A 583 -10.02 17.20 21.02
C ARG A 583 -11.50 17.48 21.34
N PHE A 584 -12.43 16.68 20.85
CA PHE A 584 -13.88 16.86 21.03
C PHE A 584 -14.34 16.57 22.47
N ASN A 585 -13.89 15.46 23.06
CA ASN A 585 -14.27 15.01 24.41
C ASN A 585 -13.35 15.62 25.49
N THR A 586 -13.18 16.95 25.46
CA THR A 586 -12.37 17.71 26.42
C THR A 586 -13.23 18.64 27.25
N GLY A 587 -12.79 18.93 28.48
CA GLY A 587 -13.53 19.76 29.44
C GLY A 587 -14.78 19.05 29.96
N SER A 588 -15.93 19.71 29.86
CA SER A 588 -17.23 19.21 30.34
C SER A 588 -17.83 18.08 29.49
N VAL A 589 -17.24 17.72 28.35
CA VAL A 589 -17.77 16.71 27.43
C VAL A 589 -17.14 15.35 27.71
N GLY A 590 -17.94 14.41 28.22
CA GLY A 590 -17.50 13.06 28.57
C GLY A 590 -17.24 12.11 27.39
N LYS A 591 -16.78 10.89 27.71
CA LYS A 591 -16.64 9.78 26.74
C LYS A 591 -18.02 9.21 26.43
N GLY A 592 -18.32 8.99 25.15
CA GLY A 592 -19.60 8.44 24.70
C GLY A 592 -19.86 8.68 23.20
N PRO A 593 -20.95 8.14 22.64
CA PRO A 593 -21.45 8.53 21.32
C PRO A 593 -21.89 10.00 21.29
N GLY A 594 -22.15 10.56 20.11
CA GLY A 594 -22.57 11.96 19.94
C GLY A 594 -21.48 12.86 19.34
N CYS A 595 -20.53 12.30 18.60
CA CYS A 595 -19.56 13.09 17.84
C CYS A 595 -19.96 12.97 16.36
N GLY A 596 -20.29 14.08 15.70
CA GLY A 596 -20.81 14.11 14.32
C GLY A 596 -19.89 14.78 13.30
N MET A 597 -18.59 14.89 13.58
CA MET A 597 -17.59 15.52 12.72
C MET A 597 -17.10 14.56 11.61
N TRP A 598 -17.97 14.24 10.66
CA TRP A 598 -17.69 13.22 9.64
C TRP A 598 -16.88 13.69 8.43
N ALA A 599 -16.79 15.00 8.16
CA ALA A 599 -16.14 15.54 6.97
C ALA A 599 -14.70 15.03 6.73
N PRO A 600 -13.79 14.97 7.73
CA PRO A 600 -12.45 14.44 7.52
C PRO A 600 -12.42 12.96 7.09
N LEU A 601 -13.35 12.16 7.62
CA LEU A 601 -13.44 10.72 7.34
C LEU A 601 -14.07 10.47 5.96
N TRP A 602 -15.13 11.21 5.64
CA TRP A 602 -15.77 11.21 4.32
C TRP A 602 -14.75 11.44 3.20
N ARG A 603 -13.88 12.45 3.34
CA ARG A 603 -12.83 12.77 2.36
C ARG A 603 -11.91 11.58 2.06
N VAL A 604 -11.54 10.79 3.07
CA VAL A 604 -10.68 9.60 2.90
C VAL A 604 -11.34 8.60 1.94
N TRP A 605 -12.65 8.37 2.09
CA TRP A 605 -13.40 7.44 1.26
C TRP A 605 -13.66 7.96 -0.15
N ILE A 606 -13.91 9.27 -0.31
CA ILE A 606 -14.05 9.87 -1.64
C ILE A 606 -12.72 9.82 -2.42
N PHE A 607 -11.59 10.10 -1.78
CA PHE A 607 -10.28 9.94 -2.41
C PHE A 607 -9.95 8.49 -2.75
N PHE A 608 -10.43 7.53 -1.96
CA PHE A 608 -10.35 6.12 -2.30
C PHE A 608 -11.17 5.79 -3.55
N LEU A 609 -12.43 6.22 -3.61
CA LEU A 609 -13.30 6.00 -4.77
C LEU A 609 -12.67 6.62 -6.04
N ARG A 610 -12.14 7.85 -5.96
CA ARG A 610 -11.43 8.50 -7.07
C ARG A 610 -10.33 7.61 -7.69
N GLY A 611 -9.59 6.88 -6.86
CA GLY A 611 -8.53 5.97 -7.32
C GLY A 611 -9.01 4.58 -7.76
N VAL A 612 -10.15 4.11 -7.22
CA VAL A 612 -10.70 2.78 -7.48
C VAL A 612 -11.60 2.74 -8.71
N ILE A 613 -12.24 3.86 -9.05
CA ILE A 613 -13.16 3.96 -10.19
C ILE A 613 -12.54 3.44 -11.51
N PRO A 614 -11.36 3.89 -11.98
CA PRO A 614 -10.80 3.39 -13.24
C PRO A 614 -10.45 1.89 -13.19
N LEU A 615 -10.07 1.40 -12.00
CA LEU A 615 -9.76 -0.01 -11.78
C LEU A 615 -11.03 -0.87 -11.89
N LEU A 616 -12.11 -0.45 -11.21
CA LEU A 616 -13.38 -1.16 -11.23
C LEU A 616 -14.08 -1.07 -12.57
N GLU A 617 -14.05 0.08 -13.24
CA GLU A 617 -14.60 0.23 -14.59
C GLU A 617 -13.94 -0.78 -15.54
N ARG A 618 -12.60 -0.89 -15.52
CA ARG A 618 -11.88 -1.90 -16.30
C ARG A 618 -12.24 -3.33 -15.91
N TRP A 619 -12.33 -3.62 -14.61
CA TRP A 619 -12.65 -4.97 -14.13
C TRP A 619 -14.07 -5.39 -14.47
N LEU A 620 -15.04 -4.51 -14.29
CA LEU A 620 -16.45 -4.73 -14.63
C LEU A 620 -16.62 -4.78 -16.14
N SER A 621 -15.95 -3.92 -16.91
CA SER A 621 -15.96 -4.00 -18.38
C SER A 621 -15.42 -5.35 -18.87
N ASN A 622 -14.30 -5.83 -18.32
CA ASN A 622 -13.75 -7.15 -18.68
C ASN A 622 -14.65 -8.31 -18.23
N LEU A 623 -15.37 -8.15 -17.12
CA LEU A 623 -16.34 -9.13 -16.63
C LEU A 623 -17.56 -9.20 -17.56
N LEU A 624 -18.10 -8.05 -17.96
CA LEU A 624 -19.24 -7.94 -18.87
C LEU A 624 -18.87 -8.43 -20.26
N ALA A 625 -17.74 -7.97 -20.83
CA ALA A 625 -17.25 -8.44 -22.12
C ALA A 625 -17.10 -9.97 -22.12
N ARG A 626 -16.49 -10.56 -21.08
CA ARG A 626 -16.38 -12.02 -20.94
C ARG A 626 -17.73 -12.73 -20.81
N GLN A 627 -18.74 -12.08 -20.23
CA GLN A 627 -20.07 -12.66 -20.06
C GLN A 627 -20.87 -12.62 -21.36
N PHE A 628 -20.70 -11.58 -22.18
CA PHE A 628 -21.42 -11.41 -23.45
C PHE A 628 -20.69 -12.02 -24.64
N GLU A 629 -19.38 -11.83 -24.74
CA GLU A 629 -18.53 -12.28 -25.87
C GLU A 629 -17.86 -13.64 -25.59
N GLY A 630 -17.85 -14.10 -24.34
CA GLY A 630 -17.18 -15.35 -23.94
C GLY A 630 -15.69 -15.18 -23.61
N ARG A 631 -15.00 -16.31 -23.35
CA ARG A 631 -13.55 -16.32 -23.07
C ARG A 631 -12.78 -16.71 -24.32
N VAL A 632 -11.75 -15.94 -24.66
CA VAL A 632 -10.79 -16.31 -25.70
C VAL A 632 -9.82 -17.37 -25.15
N SER A 633 -9.86 -18.60 -25.68
CA SER A 633 -9.09 -19.75 -25.16
C SER A 633 -7.59 -19.69 -25.48
N LYS A 634 -7.21 -19.18 -26.66
CA LYS A 634 -5.82 -19.18 -27.18
C LYS A 634 -5.26 -17.78 -27.53
N GLY A 635 -5.92 -16.70 -27.14
CA GLY A 635 -5.59 -15.36 -27.62
C GLY A 635 -4.40 -14.67 -26.92
N ILE A 636 -4.01 -15.11 -25.73
CA ILE A 636 -2.94 -14.49 -24.95
C ILE A 636 -1.91 -15.56 -24.58
N ALA A 637 -0.67 -15.37 -25.05
CA ALA A 637 0.45 -16.21 -24.66
C ALA A 637 0.64 -16.16 -23.13
N LYS A 638 0.77 -17.33 -22.51
CA LYS A 638 0.97 -17.44 -21.05
C LYS A 638 2.42 -17.07 -20.73
N THR A 639 2.62 -16.18 -19.77
CA THR A 639 3.96 -15.87 -19.26
C THR A 639 4.55 -17.06 -18.50
N VAL A 640 5.87 -17.24 -18.62
CA VAL A 640 6.61 -18.26 -17.87
C VAL A 640 6.74 -17.78 -16.44
N THR A 641 6.22 -18.56 -15.50
CA THR A 641 6.28 -18.28 -14.06
C THR A 641 7.16 -19.35 -13.40
N LYS A 642 7.53 -19.17 -12.13
CA LYS A 642 8.44 -20.07 -11.40
C LYS A 642 8.13 -21.56 -11.60
N GLN A 643 6.85 -21.95 -11.56
CA GLN A 643 6.41 -23.34 -11.75
C GLN A 643 6.79 -23.94 -13.13
N ARG A 644 6.93 -23.10 -14.15
CA ARG A 644 7.16 -23.51 -15.54
C ARG A 644 8.58 -23.26 -16.02
N VAL A 645 9.47 -22.73 -15.18
CA VAL A 645 10.83 -22.36 -15.59
C VAL A 645 11.57 -23.59 -16.14
N GLU A 646 11.58 -24.69 -15.38
CA GLU A 646 12.24 -25.93 -15.81
C GLU A 646 11.59 -26.56 -17.04
N SER A 647 10.25 -26.69 -17.04
CA SER A 647 9.54 -27.28 -18.18
C SER A 647 9.68 -26.43 -19.46
N HIS A 648 9.78 -25.11 -19.31
CA HIS A 648 10.01 -24.21 -20.44
C HIS A 648 11.45 -24.26 -20.92
N PHE A 649 12.43 -24.30 -20.00
CA PHE A 649 13.84 -24.52 -20.33
C PHE A 649 14.02 -25.82 -21.12
N ASP A 650 13.42 -26.94 -20.69
CA ASP A 650 13.48 -28.20 -21.43
C ASP A 650 12.78 -28.13 -22.80
N LEU A 651 11.72 -27.32 -22.92
CA LEU A 651 11.04 -27.10 -24.20
C LEU A 651 11.91 -26.30 -25.17
N GLU A 652 12.55 -25.23 -24.69
CA GLU A 652 13.47 -24.39 -25.46
C GLU A 652 14.73 -25.16 -25.83
N LEU A 653 15.32 -25.92 -24.90
CA LEU A 653 16.48 -26.79 -25.14
C LEU A 653 16.18 -27.79 -26.25
N ARG A 654 15.03 -28.48 -26.18
CA ARG A 654 14.61 -29.41 -27.24
C ARG A 654 14.37 -28.72 -28.57
N ALA A 655 13.82 -27.50 -28.57
CA ALA A 655 13.62 -26.72 -29.79
C ALA A 655 14.97 -26.29 -30.40
N ALA A 656 15.91 -25.81 -29.60
CA ALA A 656 17.25 -25.40 -30.04
C ALA A 656 18.02 -26.59 -30.65
N VAL A 657 18.01 -27.74 -29.98
CA VAL A 657 18.61 -28.97 -30.50
C VAL A 657 17.94 -29.39 -31.82
N MET A 658 16.61 -29.28 -31.91
CA MET A 658 15.90 -29.60 -33.16
C MET A 658 16.29 -28.67 -34.31
N HIS A 659 16.48 -27.37 -34.06
CA HIS A 659 16.95 -26.43 -35.07
C HIS A 659 18.34 -26.80 -35.58
N ASP A 660 19.29 -27.04 -34.67
CA ASP A 660 20.66 -27.44 -35.04
C ASP A 660 20.70 -28.75 -35.83
N ILE A 661 19.86 -29.74 -35.46
CA ILE A 661 19.75 -31.01 -36.17
C ILE A 661 19.22 -30.79 -37.60
N ILE A 662 18.18 -29.96 -37.77
CA ILE A 662 17.58 -29.71 -39.09
C ILE A 662 18.57 -29.02 -40.03
N ASP A 663 19.38 -28.10 -39.50
CA ASP A 663 20.38 -27.37 -40.28
C ASP A 663 21.55 -28.27 -40.70
N MET A 664 21.90 -29.28 -39.89
CA MET A 664 22.97 -30.23 -40.18
C MET A 664 22.56 -31.39 -41.09
N ILE A 665 21.27 -31.69 -41.21
CA ILE A 665 20.80 -32.78 -42.10
C ILE A 665 20.88 -32.32 -43.57
N PRO A 666 21.55 -33.09 -44.47
CA PRO A 666 21.59 -32.79 -45.89
C PRO A 666 20.19 -32.68 -46.52
N THR A 667 20.04 -31.85 -47.56
CA THR A 667 18.74 -31.47 -48.16
C THR A 667 17.85 -32.65 -48.55
N GLY A 668 18.41 -33.79 -48.96
CA GLY A 668 17.65 -35.02 -49.27
C GLY A 668 17.04 -35.77 -48.08
N LEU A 669 17.39 -35.42 -46.83
CA LEU A 669 16.99 -36.14 -45.60
C LEU A 669 16.17 -35.28 -44.61
N LYS A 670 15.93 -33.99 -44.92
CA LYS A 670 15.34 -32.98 -44.01
C LYS A 670 13.92 -33.31 -43.52
N ASN A 671 13.17 -34.15 -44.24
CA ASN A 671 11.77 -34.47 -43.91
C ASN A 671 11.60 -35.64 -42.92
N ASN A 672 12.69 -36.29 -42.50
CA ASN A 672 12.60 -37.53 -41.72
C ASN A 672 12.43 -37.25 -40.21
N LYS A 673 11.25 -36.76 -39.80
CA LYS A 673 10.88 -36.44 -38.40
C LYS A 673 11.19 -37.57 -37.40
N ARG A 674 11.22 -38.82 -37.87
CA ARG A 674 11.56 -40.01 -37.07
C ARG A 674 13.00 -39.96 -36.57
N LYS A 675 13.97 -39.56 -37.41
CA LYS A 675 15.39 -39.45 -37.03
C LYS A 675 15.60 -38.31 -36.03
N ALA A 676 14.95 -37.16 -36.23
CA ALA A 676 15.04 -36.05 -35.28
C ALA A 676 14.47 -36.42 -33.89
N ARG A 677 13.35 -37.16 -33.84
CA ARG A 677 12.80 -37.68 -32.57
C ARG A 677 13.72 -38.71 -31.90
N LEU A 678 14.39 -39.56 -32.67
CA LEU A 678 15.38 -40.51 -32.16
C LEU A 678 16.60 -39.79 -31.56
N ILE A 679 17.09 -38.73 -32.20
CA ILE A 679 18.18 -37.91 -31.66
C ILE A 679 17.77 -37.23 -30.35
N LEU A 680 16.53 -36.73 -30.23
CA LEU A 680 16.02 -36.19 -28.96
C LEU A 680 15.90 -37.26 -27.85
N GLN A 681 15.63 -38.51 -28.21
CA GLN A 681 15.68 -39.64 -27.26
C GLN A 681 17.11 -39.88 -26.81
N HIS A 682 18.08 -39.89 -27.73
CA HIS A 682 19.50 -39.97 -27.39
C HIS A 682 19.96 -38.80 -26.51
N LEU A 683 19.51 -37.57 -26.76
CA LEU A 683 19.79 -36.43 -25.88
C LEU A 683 19.23 -36.64 -24.47
N SER A 684 18.00 -37.14 -24.37
CA SER A 684 17.37 -37.41 -23.07
C SER A 684 18.07 -38.55 -22.32
N GLU A 685 18.53 -39.57 -23.04
CA GLU A 685 19.26 -40.70 -22.47
C GLU A 685 20.67 -40.30 -22.07
N ALA A 686 21.38 -39.55 -22.91
CA ALA A 686 22.68 -39.01 -22.61
C ALA A 686 22.65 -38.07 -21.38
N TRP A 687 21.57 -37.29 -21.18
CA TRP A 687 21.36 -36.54 -19.94
C TRP A 687 21.15 -37.45 -18.71
N ARG A 688 20.48 -38.60 -18.85
CA ARG A 688 20.33 -39.58 -17.75
C ARG A 688 21.64 -40.26 -17.43
N CYS A 689 22.36 -40.73 -18.45
CA CYS A 689 23.70 -41.29 -18.30
C CYS A 689 24.63 -40.28 -17.63
N TRP A 690 24.59 -39.02 -18.05
CA TRP A 690 25.34 -37.95 -17.40
C TRP A 690 24.96 -37.81 -15.92
N LYS A 691 23.67 -37.75 -15.54
CA LYS A 691 23.27 -37.67 -14.12
C LYS A 691 23.68 -38.89 -13.29
N ALA A 692 23.70 -40.08 -13.88
CA ALA A 692 24.11 -41.33 -13.24
C ALA A 692 25.63 -41.56 -13.27
N ASN A 693 26.40 -40.63 -13.87
CA ASN A 693 27.83 -40.76 -14.17
C ASN A 693 28.22 -42.03 -14.95
N ILE A 694 27.34 -42.50 -15.83
CA ILE A 694 27.60 -43.62 -16.73
C ILE A 694 28.19 -43.08 -18.04
N PRO A 695 29.30 -43.64 -18.58
CA PRO A 695 29.85 -43.21 -19.86
C PRO A 695 28.83 -43.46 -20.97
N TRP A 696 28.38 -42.38 -21.61
CA TRP A 696 27.46 -42.47 -22.73
C TRP A 696 28.23 -42.63 -24.03
N LYS A 697 28.20 -43.83 -24.62
CA LYS A 697 28.73 -44.09 -25.96
C LYS A 697 27.74 -44.94 -26.75
N VAL A 698 27.32 -44.44 -27.91
CA VAL A 698 26.38 -45.14 -28.80
C VAL A 698 27.13 -45.63 -30.04
N VAL A 699 27.13 -46.94 -30.25
CA VAL A 699 27.75 -47.55 -31.44
C VAL A 699 26.94 -47.16 -32.69
N GLY A 700 27.62 -46.62 -33.72
CA GLY A 700 26.99 -46.25 -34.99
C GLY A 700 26.29 -44.88 -35.04
N LEU A 701 26.47 -44.02 -34.03
CA LEU A 701 25.97 -42.64 -34.06
C LEU A 701 26.94 -41.73 -34.84
N PRO A 702 26.47 -40.85 -35.75
CA PRO A 702 27.34 -39.90 -36.43
C PRO A 702 28.01 -38.92 -35.45
N LEU A 703 29.34 -38.75 -35.58
CA LEU A 703 30.16 -37.86 -34.75
C LEU A 703 29.59 -36.42 -34.62
N PRO A 704 29.04 -35.79 -35.68
CA PRO A 704 28.48 -34.44 -35.54
C PRO A 704 27.25 -34.39 -34.63
N VAL A 705 26.43 -35.45 -34.62
CA VAL A 705 25.25 -35.57 -33.75
C VAL A 705 25.67 -35.84 -32.30
N GLU A 706 26.67 -36.69 -32.10
CA GLU A 706 27.27 -36.97 -30.79
C GLU A 706 27.80 -35.67 -30.15
N ASN A 707 28.55 -34.85 -30.90
CA ASN A 707 29.11 -33.59 -30.41
C ASN A 707 28.04 -32.56 -30.04
N ILE A 708 26.93 -32.46 -30.78
CA ILE A 708 25.80 -31.58 -30.43
C ILE A 708 25.19 -32.01 -29.10
N ILE A 709 24.91 -33.31 -28.94
CA ILE A 709 24.30 -33.85 -27.73
C ILE A 709 25.20 -33.56 -26.53
N LEU A 710 26.50 -33.82 -26.63
CA LEU A 710 27.49 -33.54 -25.58
C LEU A 710 27.56 -32.04 -25.24
N ARG A 711 27.53 -31.16 -26.25
CA ARG A 711 27.50 -29.70 -26.07
C ARG A 711 26.29 -29.27 -25.23
N TYR A 712 25.09 -29.73 -25.56
CA TYR A 712 23.87 -29.35 -24.85
C TYR A 712 23.73 -29.99 -23.46
N ILE A 713 24.33 -31.17 -23.25
CA ILE A 713 24.42 -31.78 -21.92
C ILE A 713 25.36 -30.98 -21.03
N LYS A 714 26.52 -30.57 -21.56
CA LYS A 714 27.47 -29.72 -20.83
C LYS A 714 26.83 -28.38 -20.44
N LEU A 715 26.04 -27.78 -21.33
CA LEU A 715 25.26 -26.57 -21.01
C LEU A 715 24.21 -26.76 -19.91
N LYS A 716 23.82 -28.01 -19.61
CA LYS A 716 22.82 -28.35 -18.58
C LYS A 716 23.44 -28.82 -17.25
N ALA A 717 24.76 -28.98 -17.20
CA ALA A 717 25.45 -29.92 -16.30
C ALA A 717 26.13 -29.32 -15.04
N ASP A 718 26.01 -28.03 -14.73
CA ASP A 718 26.86 -27.45 -13.68
C ASP A 718 26.49 -27.95 -12.26
N TRP A 719 27.47 -28.62 -11.61
CA TRP A 719 27.65 -28.98 -10.17
C TRP A 719 27.02 -30.27 -9.58
N LEU A 720 27.87 -31.24 -9.15
CA LEU A 720 27.56 -32.33 -8.20
C LEU A 720 28.82 -32.90 -7.47
N TRP A 721 28.75 -33.15 -6.15
CA TRP A 721 29.85 -33.68 -5.30
C TRP A 721 30.26 -35.13 -5.63
N LEU A 722 29.29 -36.04 -5.84
CA LEU A 722 29.58 -37.47 -6.10
C LEU A 722 30.41 -37.71 -7.36
N LYS A 723 30.29 -36.81 -8.35
CA LYS A 723 31.09 -36.87 -9.57
C LYS A 723 32.54 -36.51 -9.31
N ALA A 724 32.77 -35.45 -8.54
CA ALA A 724 34.11 -35.04 -8.14
C ALA A 724 34.78 -36.12 -7.29
N GLU A 725 34.03 -36.79 -6.40
CA GLU A 725 34.59 -37.88 -5.60
C GLU A 725 34.98 -39.11 -6.44
N GLN A 726 34.18 -39.50 -7.45
CA GLN A 726 34.55 -40.59 -8.35
C GLN A 726 35.78 -40.26 -9.22
N GLU A 727 35.89 -39.01 -9.68
CA GLU A 727 37.04 -38.52 -10.43
C GLU A 727 38.31 -38.56 -9.57
N ARG A 728 38.25 -38.07 -8.34
CA ARG A 728 39.36 -38.13 -7.36
C ARG A 728 39.87 -39.56 -7.12
N GLN A 729 38.96 -40.54 -7.01
CA GLN A 729 39.31 -41.94 -6.81
C GLN A 729 39.94 -42.56 -8.08
N HIS A 730 39.45 -42.19 -9.26
CA HIS A 730 40.04 -42.63 -10.53
C HIS A 730 41.45 -42.06 -10.71
N GLU A 731 41.64 -40.78 -10.39
CA GLU A 731 42.95 -40.12 -10.39
C GLU A 731 43.92 -40.81 -9.42
N TYR A 732 43.49 -41.14 -8.19
CA TYR A 732 44.32 -41.89 -7.25
C TYR A 732 44.81 -43.24 -7.80
N LEU A 733 43.95 -44.00 -8.48
CA LEU A 733 44.35 -45.28 -9.09
C LEU A 733 45.26 -45.10 -10.32
N LYS A 734 45.12 -43.99 -11.02
CA LYS A 734 45.89 -43.67 -12.23
C LYS A 734 47.28 -43.13 -11.89
N ASP A 735 47.34 -42.19 -10.94
CA ASP A 735 48.55 -41.48 -10.56
C ASP A 735 49.37 -42.27 -9.51
N GLY A 736 48.71 -43.20 -8.81
CA GLY A 736 49.31 -44.02 -7.76
C GLY A 736 49.16 -43.39 -6.36
N PRO A 737 49.67 -44.05 -5.30
CA PRO A 737 49.61 -43.53 -3.94
C PRO A 737 50.28 -42.16 -3.81
N TYR A 738 49.60 -41.20 -3.20
CA TYR A 738 50.15 -39.86 -2.97
C TYR A 738 51.25 -39.83 -1.90
N VAL A 739 51.30 -40.84 -1.03
CA VAL A 739 52.36 -41.00 -0.03
C VAL A 739 53.51 -41.75 -0.69
N THR A 740 54.69 -41.13 -0.68
CA THR A 740 55.89 -41.76 -1.26
C THR A 740 56.38 -42.91 -0.37
N GLY A 741 57.11 -43.87 -0.96
CA GLY A 741 57.63 -45.02 -0.21
C GLY A 741 58.56 -44.60 0.94
N GLU A 742 59.35 -43.55 0.75
CA GLU A 742 60.26 -43.00 1.77
C GLU A 742 59.49 -42.37 2.93
N GLU A 743 58.48 -41.55 2.64
CA GLU A 743 57.60 -40.95 3.67
C GLU A 743 56.84 -42.03 4.45
N ALA A 744 56.34 -43.06 3.77
CA ALA A 744 55.65 -44.18 4.42
C ALA A 744 56.56 -44.93 5.41
N VAL A 745 57.81 -45.20 5.02
CA VAL A 745 58.82 -45.83 5.90
C VAL A 745 59.14 -44.92 7.08
N ALA A 746 59.29 -43.62 6.86
CA ALA A 746 59.55 -42.65 7.93
C ALA A 746 58.38 -42.57 8.93
N LEU A 747 57.14 -42.50 8.45
CA LEU A 747 55.94 -42.50 9.29
C LEU A 747 55.83 -43.78 10.12
N TYR A 748 56.04 -44.94 9.49
CA TYR A 748 55.97 -46.23 10.15
C TYR A 748 57.07 -46.42 11.20
N THR A 749 58.31 -46.03 10.88
CA THR A 749 59.46 -46.09 11.81
C THR A 749 59.23 -45.18 13.02
N THR A 750 58.69 -43.97 12.79
CA THR A 750 58.31 -43.05 13.88
C THR A 750 57.25 -43.66 14.80
N ALA A 751 56.23 -44.32 14.23
CA ALA A 751 55.21 -45.01 15.01
C ALA A 751 55.78 -46.17 15.84
N ILE A 752 56.71 -46.97 15.31
CA ILE A 752 57.38 -48.04 16.05
C ILE A 752 58.15 -47.47 17.24
N HIS A 753 59.01 -46.47 17.01
CA HIS A 753 59.78 -45.86 18.09
C HIS A 753 58.88 -45.26 19.18
N TRP A 754 57.75 -44.66 18.79
CA TRP A 754 56.73 -44.19 19.72
C TRP A 754 56.17 -45.33 20.58
N PHE A 755 55.75 -46.44 19.99
CA PHE A 755 55.19 -47.59 20.72
C PHE A 755 56.21 -48.31 21.60
N GLU A 756 57.46 -48.47 21.15
CA GLU A 756 58.56 -49.05 21.92
C GLU A 756 58.88 -48.20 23.16
N SER A 757 58.93 -46.86 23.00
CA SER A 757 59.17 -45.93 24.12
C SER A 757 58.10 -46.03 25.21
N ARG A 758 56.86 -46.33 24.80
CA ARG A 758 55.70 -46.50 25.69
C ARG A 758 55.57 -47.93 26.24
N LYS A 759 56.44 -48.86 25.82
CA LYS A 759 56.34 -50.30 26.13
C LYS A 759 54.94 -50.86 25.83
N PHE A 760 54.34 -50.42 24.72
CA PHE A 760 52.97 -50.77 24.37
C PHE A 760 52.85 -52.25 24.00
N THR A 761 51.84 -52.92 24.54
CA THR A 761 51.50 -54.30 24.18
C THR A 761 50.35 -54.31 23.18
N HIS A 762 50.55 -54.95 22.02
CA HIS A 762 49.55 -54.99 20.95
C HIS A 762 48.21 -55.57 21.41
N ILE A 763 47.10 -54.97 20.98
CA ILE A 763 45.75 -55.42 21.31
C ILE A 763 45.53 -56.83 20.72
N PRO A 764 45.21 -57.85 21.54
CA PRO A 764 44.98 -59.20 21.06
C PRO A 764 43.61 -59.28 20.38
N PHE A 765 43.45 -60.31 19.56
CA PHE A 765 42.13 -60.69 19.08
C PHE A 765 41.21 -61.06 20.26
N PRO A 766 39.90 -60.70 20.24
CA PRO A 766 38.96 -61.07 21.29
C PRO A 766 38.96 -62.59 21.57
N PRO A 767 39.44 -63.07 22.74
CA PRO A 767 39.58 -64.50 22.99
C PRO A 767 38.21 -65.16 23.08
N LEU A 768 38.12 -66.48 22.83
CA LEU A 768 36.85 -67.22 22.84
C LEU A 768 36.04 -67.00 24.14
N ASN A 769 36.72 -67.04 25.28
CA ASN A 769 36.15 -66.80 26.61
C ASN A 769 36.71 -65.51 27.21
N TYR A 770 36.27 -64.35 26.72
CA TYR A 770 36.65 -63.06 27.29
C TYR A 770 35.65 -62.62 28.36
N LYS A 771 36.17 -62.09 29.47
CA LYS A 771 35.38 -61.79 30.66
C LYS A 771 34.36 -60.66 30.46
N HIS A 772 34.61 -59.75 29.52
CA HIS A 772 33.81 -58.54 29.30
C HIS A 772 33.00 -58.54 28.00
N ASP A 773 33.01 -59.63 27.21
CA ASP A 773 32.37 -59.68 25.88
C ASP A 773 30.89 -59.29 25.91
N THR A 774 30.14 -59.85 26.86
CA THR A 774 28.70 -59.60 26.97
C THR A 774 28.40 -58.14 27.32
N LYS A 775 29.25 -57.50 28.13
CA LYS A 775 29.09 -56.08 28.49
C LYS A 775 29.36 -55.16 27.30
N LEU A 776 30.42 -55.43 26.54
CA LEU A 776 30.76 -54.68 25.33
C LEU A 776 29.67 -54.82 24.26
N LEU A 777 29.10 -56.02 24.10
CA LEU A 777 27.99 -56.25 23.18
C LEU A 777 26.75 -55.47 23.60
N ILE A 778 26.39 -55.45 24.89
CA ILE A 778 25.22 -54.69 25.36
C ILE A 778 25.39 -53.19 25.06
N LEU A 779 26.54 -52.60 25.38
CA LEU A 779 26.83 -51.18 25.09
C LEU A 779 26.73 -50.86 23.59
N ALA A 780 27.25 -51.74 22.73
CA ALA A 780 27.15 -51.61 21.28
C ALA A 780 25.68 -51.63 20.81
N LEU A 781 24.87 -52.57 21.31
CA LEU A 781 23.46 -52.70 20.95
C LEU A 781 22.60 -51.53 21.46
N GLU A 782 22.89 -50.99 22.64
CA GLU A 782 22.22 -49.79 23.18
C GLU A 782 22.43 -48.59 22.26
N LYS A 783 23.68 -48.29 21.90
CA LYS A 783 24.05 -47.20 20.98
C LYS A 783 23.34 -47.31 19.62
N LEU A 784 23.21 -48.53 19.08
CA LEU A 784 22.47 -48.75 17.84
C LEU A 784 20.96 -48.53 18.01
N LYS A 785 20.38 -49.01 19.12
CA LYS A 785 18.95 -48.91 19.42
C LYS A 785 18.48 -47.47 19.63
N GLU A 786 19.29 -46.61 20.24
CA GLU A 786 18.96 -45.18 20.48
C GLU A 786 18.57 -44.43 19.20
N THR A 787 19.20 -44.78 18.08
CA THR A 787 18.94 -44.19 16.75
C THR A 787 17.48 -44.37 16.29
N PHE A 788 16.78 -45.37 16.82
CA PHE A 788 15.41 -45.73 16.44
C PHE A 788 14.35 -45.25 17.43
N THR A 789 14.72 -44.91 18.67
CA THR A 789 13.78 -44.49 19.72
C THR A 789 12.96 -43.25 19.32
N VAL A 790 13.52 -42.38 18.48
CA VAL A 790 12.86 -41.13 18.03
C VAL A 790 11.96 -41.34 16.80
N LYS A 791 12.16 -42.42 16.02
CA LYS A 791 11.54 -42.60 14.70
C LYS A 791 10.20 -43.33 14.79
N ASN A 792 9.10 -42.63 14.48
CA ASN A 792 7.75 -43.22 14.43
C ASN A 792 7.48 -44.11 13.20
N ARG A 793 8.28 -44.01 12.14
CA ARG A 793 8.14 -44.82 10.91
C ARG A 793 9.48 -45.41 10.53
N LEU A 794 9.52 -46.73 10.46
CA LEU A 794 10.71 -47.52 10.18
C LEU A 794 10.60 -48.16 8.79
N ASN A 795 11.66 -48.02 8.00
CA ASN A 795 11.85 -48.70 6.72
C ASN A 795 12.19 -50.19 6.93
N GLN A 796 12.12 -51.01 5.88
CA GLN A 796 12.37 -52.46 5.97
C GLN A 796 13.75 -52.78 6.57
N SER A 797 14.82 -52.18 6.04
CA SER A 797 16.19 -52.36 6.56
C SER A 797 16.32 -51.97 8.04
N GLN A 798 15.60 -50.94 8.50
CA GLN A 798 15.62 -50.51 9.90
C GLN A 798 14.84 -51.46 10.82
N ARG A 799 13.80 -52.14 10.30
CA ARG A 799 13.10 -53.21 11.04
C ARG A 799 13.94 -54.47 11.13
N GLU A 800 14.65 -54.81 10.06
CA GLU A 800 15.63 -55.90 10.07
C GLU A 800 16.76 -55.60 11.06
N GLU A 801 17.25 -54.36 11.11
CA GLU A 801 18.23 -53.93 12.12
C GLU A 801 17.71 -54.09 13.54
N LEU A 802 16.49 -53.59 13.84
CA LEU A 802 15.88 -53.80 15.15
C LEU A 802 15.66 -55.28 15.47
N GLY A 803 15.24 -56.08 14.50
CA GLY A 803 15.06 -57.53 14.66
C GLY A 803 16.38 -58.23 14.98
N PHE A 804 17.48 -57.87 14.31
CA PHE A 804 18.81 -58.41 14.62
C PHE A 804 19.34 -57.93 15.97
N ILE A 805 19.03 -56.69 16.37
CA ILE A 805 19.36 -56.16 17.71
C ILE A 805 18.61 -56.94 18.79
N GLU A 806 17.31 -57.18 18.63
CA GLU A 806 16.50 -57.97 19.57
C GLU A 806 17.01 -59.41 19.68
N GLN A 807 17.28 -60.07 18.54
CA GLN A 807 17.90 -61.40 18.53
C GLN A 807 19.26 -61.44 19.24
N ALA A 808 20.04 -60.37 19.11
CA ALA A 808 21.34 -60.26 19.78
C ALA A 808 21.21 -60.10 21.31
N TYR A 809 20.13 -59.48 21.79
CA TYR A 809 19.80 -59.43 23.23
C TYR A 809 19.33 -60.80 23.75
N ASP A 810 18.52 -61.52 22.97
CA ASP A 810 17.95 -62.81 23.37
C ASP A 810 19.02 -63.92 23.41
N ASN A 811 19.94 -63.96 22.43
CA ASN A 811 21.05 -64.93 22.37
C ASN A 811 22.41 -64.25 22.13
N PRO A 812 23.05 -63.71 23.18
CA PRO A 812 24.31 -62.98 23.05
C PRO A 812 25.49 -63.88 22.68
N TYR A 813 25.53 -65.13 23.15
CA TYR A 813 26.68 -66.03 22.89
C TYR A 813 26.76 -66.47 21.43
N GLU A 814 25.62 -66.76 20.80
CA GLU A 814 25.57 -67.07 19.37
C GLU A 814 25.97 -65.85 18.53
N THR A 815 25.49 -64.66 18.91
CA THR A 815 25.84 -63.41 18.24
C THR A 815 27.32 -63.09 18.36
N LEU A 816 27.93 -63.27 19.53
CA LEU A 816 29.38 -63.12 19.74
C LEU A 816 30.20 -64.10 18.90
N SER A 817 29.76 -65.36 18.82
CA SER A 817 30.38 -66.37 17.94
C SER A 817 30.31 -65.93 16.47
N ARG A 818 29.16 -65.39 16.03
CA ARG A 818 28.98 -64.84 14.68
C ARG A 818 29.90 -63.65 14.41
N ILE A 819 29.97 -62.69 15.35
CA ILE A 819 30.85 -61.51 15.27
C ILE A 819 32.31 -61.95 15.13
N LYS A 820 32.80 -62.81 16.04
CA LYS A 820 34.20 -63.30 16.02
C LYS A 820 34.50 -64.08 14.73
N ARG A 821 33.55 -64.87 14.24
CA ARG A 821 33.66 -65.55 12.94
C ARG A 821 33.79 -64.54 11.80
N GLN A 822 32.94 -63.52 11.76
CA GLN A 822 33.00 -62.47 10.73
C GLN A 822 34.35 -61.74 10.76
N LEU A 823 34.87 -61.39 11.94
CA LEU A 823 36.19 -60.76 12.08
C LEU A 823 37.32 -61.65 11.52
N LEU A 824 37.23 -62.98 11.69
CA LEU A 824 38.22 -63.92 11.16
C LEU A 824 38.10 -64.11 9.65
N THR A 825 36.87 -64.31 9.12
CA THR A 825 36.67 -64.80 7.75
C THR A 825 36.29 -63.76 6.72
N GLN A 826 35.61 -62.67 7.12
CA GLN A 826 35.04 -61.70 6.18
C GLN A 826 36.08 -60.63 5.78
N ARG A 827 36.32 -60.48 4.47
CA ARG A 827 37.23 -59.47 3.89
C ARG A 827 36.61 -58.66 2.75
N ALA A 828 35.46 -59.10 2.24
CA ALA A 828 34.62 -58.36 1.31
C ALA A 828 33.28 -58.04 1.99
N PHE A 829 32.84 -56.80 1.86
CA PHE A 829 31.64 -56.26 2.51
C PHE A 829 30.61 -55.84 1.46
N LYS A 830 29.38 -55.61 1.89
CA LYS A 830 28.33 -55.10 1.01
C LYS A 830 28.56 -53.63 0.64
N GLU A 831 27.82 -53.15 -0.36
CA GLU A 831 27.84 -51.73 -0.74
C GLU A 831 27.26 -50.85 0.37
N VAL A 832 27.84 -49.66 0.56
CA VAL A 832 27.39 -48.65 1.53
C VAL A 832 26.65 -47.55 0.79
N SER A 833 25.42 -47.26 1.20
CA SER A 833 24.62 -46.18 0.63
C SER A 833 25.05 -44.83 1.22
N ILE A 834 24.98 -43.75 0.43
CA ILE A 834 25.30 -42.39 0.88
C ILE A 834 24.13 -41.45 0.65
N ASN A 835 23.77 -40.73 1.71
CA ASN A 835 22.80 -39.65 1.70
C ASN A 835 23.46 -38.36 2.20
N PHE A 836 22.84 -37.21 1.98
CA PHE A 836 23.32 -35.94 2.52
C PHE A 836 22.32 -35.36 3.52
N LEU A 837 22.83 -35.01 4.69
CA LEU A 837 22.12 -34.15 5.63
C LEU A 837 22.39 -32.69 5.25
N ASP A 838 21.32 -31.98 4.92
CA ASP A 838 21.38 -30.56 4.58
C ASP A 838 21.29 -29.70 5.85
N LEU A 839 22.39 -29.02 6.19
CA LEU A 839 22.46 -28.05 7.28
C LEU A 839 22.26 -26.60 6.78
N TYR A 840 21.76 -26.44 5.55
CA TYR A 840 21.52 -25.19 4.80
C TYR A 840 22.77 -24.38 4.44
N THR A 841 23.88 -24.62 5.12
CA THR A 841 25.17 -23.94 4.92
C THR A 841 26.17 -24.87 4.23
N TYR A 842 26.24 -26.12 4.68
CA TYR A 842 27.01 -27.20 4.07
C TYR A 842 26.22 -28.50 4.15
N LEU A 843 26.70 -29.50 3.41
CA LEU A 843 26.12 -30.83 3.36
C LEU A 843 27.02 -31.81 4.11
N VAL A 844 26.44 -32.64 4.97
CA VAL A 844 27.15 -33.71 5.68
C VAL A 844 26.81 -35.05 5.04
N PRO A 845 27.80 -35.84 4.60
CA PRO A 845 27.54 -37.19 4.11
C PRO A 845 27.12 -38.11 5.26
N VAL A 846 26.05 -38.88 5.03
CA VAL A 846 25.50 -39.87 5.95
C VAL A 846 25.54 -41.22 5.27
N TYR A 847 26.29 -42.15 5.84
CA TYR A 847 26.49 -43.49 5.30
C TYR A 847 25.48 -44.48 5.90
N GLU A 848 24.87 -45.31 5.07
CA GLU A 848 23.98 -46.41 5.48
C GLU A 848 24.67 -47.76 5.21
N ILE A 849 24.97 -48.47 6.30
CA ILE A 849 25.69 -49.75 6.31
C ILE A 849 24.70 -50.89 6.57
N ASP A 850 25.02 -52.10 6.10
CA ASP A 850 24.21 -53.30 6.34
C ASP A 850 24.05 -53.59 7.86
N PRO A 851 22.84 -53.92 8.34
CA PRO A 851 22.59 -54.10 9.76
C PRO A 851 23.47 -55.14 10.48
N LEU A 852 23.85 -56.23 9.80
CA LEU A 852 24.68 -57.27 10.41
C LEU A 852 26.13 -56.83 10.53
N GLU A 853 26.65 -56.14 9.51
CA GLU A 853 28.00 -55.55 9.52
C GLU A 853 28.09 -54.47 10.61
N LYS A 854 27.05 -53.66 10.74
CA LYS A 854 26.95 -52.59 11.74
C LYS A 854 27.00 -53.09 13.19
N ILE A 855 26.40 -54.25 13.50
CA ILE A 855 26.49 -54.86 14.84
C ILE A 855 27.93 -55.31 15.14
N THR A 856 28.60 -55.91 14.16
CA THR A 856 30.00 -56.36 14.28
C THR A 856 30.94 -55.17 14.42
N ASP A 857 30.74 -54.10 13.65
CA ASP A 857 31.52 -52.87 13.73
C ASP A 857 31.30 -52.15 15.06
N ALA A 858 30.06 -52.07 15.53
CA ALA A 858 29.76 -51.47 16.83
C ALA A 858 30.39 -52.25 17.99
N TYR A 859 30.41 -53.58 17.93
CA TYR A 859 31.11 -54.41 18.91
C TYR A 859 32.63 -54.20 18.85
N LEU A 860 33.20 -54.18 17.64
CA LEU A 860 34.63 -53.97 17.43
C LEU A 860 35.07 -52.58 17.91
N ASP A 861 34.28 -51.54 17.64
CA ASP A 861 34.46 -50.17 18.17
C ASP A 861 34.57 -50.21 19.70
N GLN A 862 33.60 -50.81 20.39
CA GLN A 862 33.63 -50.91 21.86
C GLN A 862 34.84 -51.68 22.38
N TYR A 863 35.22 -52.79 21.73
CA TYR A 863 36.38 -53.59 22.12
C TYR A 863 37.71 -52.83 21.96
N LEU A 864 37.89 -52.15 20.82
CA LEU A 864 39.11 -51.39 20.52
C LEU A 864 39.26 -50.19 21.45
N TRP A 865 38.19 -49.46 21.75
CA TRP A 865 38.23 -48.36 22.72
C TRP A 865 38.55 -48.85 24.13
N TYR A 866 37.92 -49.94 24.57
CA TYR A 866 38.15 -50.50 25.90
C TYR A 866 39.59 -51.00 26.11
N GLU A 867 40.10 -51.85 25.20
CA GLU A 867 41.49 -52.35 25.29
C GLU A 867 42.52 -51.24 25.01
N GLY A 868 42.17 -50.25 24.18
CA GLY A 868 42.99 -49.08 23.92
C GLY A 868 43.21 -48.23 25.16
N GLU A 869 42.16 -47.98 25.94
CA GLU A 869 42.23 -47.23 27.19
C GLU A 869 42.95 -48.02 28.29
N LEU A 870 42.65 -49.32 28.45
CA LEU A 870 43.33 -50.20 29.42
C LEU A 870 44.85 -50.21 29.26
N ARG A 871 45.33 -50.05 28.02
CA ARG A 871 46.76 -50.05 27.67
C ARG A 871 47.35 -48.66 27.48
N ASN A 872 46.58 -47.61 27.77
CA ASN A 872 46.98 -46.21 27.59
C ASN A 872 47.55 -45.91 26.18
N LEU A 873 46.86 -46.41 25.15
CA LEU A 873 47.21 -46.23 23.74
C LEU A 873 47.17 -44.75 23.35
N PHE A 874 46.11 -44.03 23.74
CA PHE A 874 45.92 -42.62 23.42
C PHE A 874 46.55 -41.73 24.52
N PRO A 875 47.51 -40.85 24.18
CA PRO A 875 48.01 -39.84 25.11
C PRO A 875 46.95 -38.78 25.46
N ASN A 876 47.17 -38.08 26.57
CA ASN A 876 46.24 -37.12 27.16
C ASN A 876 45.90 -35.90 26.27
N TRP A 877 46.70 -35.58 25.26
CA TRP A 877 46.46 -34.47 24.33
C TRP A 877 45.51 -34.81 23.18
N ILE A 878 45.18 -36.10 22.98
CA ILE A 878 44.18 -36.49 21.99
C ILE A 878 42.80 -36.13 22.55
N LYS A 879 42.09 -35.26 21.84
CA LYS A 879 40.75 -34.78 22.18
C LYS A 879 39.82 -34.97 20.98
N PRO A 880 38.54 -35.29 21.19
CA PRO A 880 37.81 -35.34 22.47
C PRO A 880 38.16 -36.56 23.34
N SER A 881 37.98 -36.44 24.67
CA SER A 881 38.18 -37.53 25.64
C SER A 881 36.99 -37.62 26.60
N ASP A 882 36.66 -38.82 27.08
CA ASP A 882 35.44 -39.08 27.87
C ASP A 882 35.43 -38.40 29.25
N THR A 883 36.59 -38.01 29.77
CA THR A 883 36.71 -37.38 31.09
C THR A 883 36.17 -35.95 31.14
N GLU A 884 36.00 -35.27 30.00
CA GLU A 884 35.62 -33.86 29.99
C GLU A 884 34.80 -33.44 28.76
N PRO A 885 33.77 -32.60 28.96
CA PRO A 885 33.04 -31.99 27.86
C PRO A 885 33.84 -30.84 27.21
N GLN A 886 33.54 -30.51 25.95
CA GLN A 886 34.27 -29.50 25.16
C GLN A 886 34.40 -28.11 25.84
N PRO A 887 33.38 -27.55 26.53
CA PRO A 887 33.55 -26.29 27.26
C PRO A 887 34.55 -26.38 28.42
N LEU A 888 34.60 -27.53 29.11
CA LEU A 888 35.57 -27.75 30.19
C LEU A 888 36.99 -27.91 29.64
N LEU A 889 37.15 -28.55 28.46
CA LEU A 889 38.43 -28.61 27.77
C LEU A 889 38.93 -27.19 27.44
N VAL A 890 38.09 -26.33 26.87
CA VAL A 890 38.45 -24.92 26.60
C VAL A 890 38.84 -24.20 27.89
N TYR A 891 38.08 -24.40 28.97
CA TYR A 891 38.40 -23.83 30.27
C TYR A 891 39.77 -24.30 30.80
N LYS A 892 40.04 -25.61 30.74
CA LYS A 892 41.34 -26.16 31.15
C LYS A 892 42.48 -25.71 30.26
N LEU A 893 42.24 -25.50 28.97
CA LEU A 893 43.24 -24.94 28.06
C LEU A 893 43.58 -23.49 28.46
N CYS A 894 42.57 -22.65 28.70
CA CYS A 894 42.77 -21.28 29.20
C CYS A 894 43.51 -21.28 30.55
N GLN A 895 43.11 -22.15 31.48
CA GLN A 895 43.76 -22.28 32.78
C GLN A 895 45.20 -22.81 32.64
N GLY A 896 45.42 -23.76 31.74
CA GLY A 896 46.72 -24.34 31.43
C GLY A 896 47.68 -23.28 30.89
N ILE A 897 47.24 -22.47 29.92
CA ILE A 897 48.01 -21.33 29.40
C ILE A 897 48.34 -20.36 30.54
N ASN A 898 47.35 -19.99 31.36
CA ASN A 898 47.55 -19.04 32.45
C ASN A 898 48.49 -19.54 33.56
N ASN A 899 48.58 -20.85 33.76
CA ASN A 899 49.43 -21.47 34.79
C ASN A 899 50.88 -21.70 34.32
N LEU A 900 51.22 -21.39 33.07
CA LEU A 900 52.60 -21.46 32.60
C LEU A 900 53.47 -20.38 33.26
N HIS A 901 54.73 -20.72 33.55
CA HIS A 901 55.67 -19.82 34.20
C HIS A 901 55.96 -18.60 33.33
N ASN A 902 55.78 -17.40 33.88
CA ASN A 902 56.03 -16.09 33.24
C ASN A 902 55.36 -15.87 31.87
N ILE A 903 54.26 -16.58 31.58
CA ILE A 903 53.62 -16.60 30.24
C ILE A 903 53.15 -15.24 29.73
N TRP A 904 52.81 -14.32 30.64
CA TRP A 904 52.37 -12.96 30.32
C TRP A 904 53.48 -11.92 30.47
N GLU A 905 54.70 -12.31 30.85
CA GLU A 905 55.82 -11.39 30.96
C GLU A 905 56.43 -11.13 29.57
N THR A 906 56.27 -9.91 29.05
CA THR A 906 56.80 -9.52 27.73
C THR A 906 58.01 -8.58 27.83
N LYS A 907 58.73 -8.58 28.97
CA LYS A 907 59.84 -7.64 29.23
C LYS A 907 61.07 -7.91 28.36
N ASN A 908 61.29 -9.15 27.94
CA ASN A 908 62.45 -9.55 27.12
C ASN A 908 62.07 -9.82 25.66
N ASP A 909 61.07 -9.11 25.11
CA ASP A 909 60.50 -9.35 23.79
C ASP A 909 59.96 -10.79 23.59
N GLU A 910 59.52 -11.40 24.68
CA GLU A 910 58.86 -12.71 24.68
C GLU A 910 57.49 -12.62 23.99
N CYS A 911 57.21 -13.53 23.07
CA CYS A 911 55.96 -13.59 22.32
C CYS A 911 55.20 -14.88 22.64
N LEU A 912 53.91 -14.76 22.95
CA LEU A 912 53.01 -15.90 23.01
C LEU A 912 52.42 -16.15 21.63
N VAL A 913 52.55 -17.37 21.12
CA VAL A 913 51.95 -17.80 19.84
C VAL A 913 50.98 -18.95 20.10
N MET A 914 49.71 -18.74 19.72
CA MET A 914 48.69 -19.79 19.70
C MET A 914 48.43 -20.16 18.24
N LEU A 915 48.69 -21.43 17.88
CA LEU A 915 48.47 -21.97 16.53
C LEU A 915 47.16 -22.74 16.42
#